data_AF-A0A7V9KJX0-F1
#
_entry.id   AF-A0A7V9KJX0-F1
#
_cell.length_a   1.000
_cell.length_b   1.000
_cell.length_c   1.000
_cell.angle_alpha   90.00
_cell.angle_beta   90.00
_cell.angle_gamma   90.00
#
_symmetry.space_group_name_H-M   'P 1'
#
loop_
_entity.id
_entity.type
_entity.pdbx_description
1 polymer ?
#
loop_
_entity_poly.entity_id
_entity_poly.type
_entity_poly.pdbx_seq_one_letter_code
_entity_poly.pdbx_strand_id
1 'polypeptide(L)'
;MRVGARTSACAAAMVVTALLAASGAAAARDADGEAAAASYPLVNGCFALQTSAGSFVKQATAGGYDDGARRPTRAETFRMQATALGRYLLYDRGRHFLAAGDGDAIVAAGEPSPAADWRVLGGSDGYEIRNAATDRPLVRAPDGRIVQGAPGEQDGSISFAFIRADGCPDYPEVQLNATGKPMKGASPFTQTVGLADMHNHVSAFEFLGGLAHCGRPWSPYGAPDALTDCPDHYPNGQAAILENSFFGNPLRTHDPVGWPTFKDWPAYNSLTHEQTYYRWIERAWLGGERLMVSDLVENGVLCRIYPLKKNSCNEMDAVRLQAKRMYELQDYIDAQAGGPGKGFFRIVTNPFEARRVINDGKLAIVLGIEESELFGCTEHLDVPQCTIDDVERGIKEVKDLGVSSFYPVHKFDNAFGGTRFDSGAFGAAINAAQFGLSGHFWQVGACPDGEADNPLATALPGASGAQANASQGAENGVLEAGMASFLDQLPGLPALSLPVYPPGPQCNVRGLTALGHQLIDRMIDDHLLVEVDHMSVAARDETLAILRDRGYSGVLSGHEWSDKHSYKEILDLGGMVGGRADDVEGFVADYEKYSPMQSPKYFFGWGYGPDANGLGDLPKPSEDSNPVRYPFKSLAGDVTFDRQVSGERTFDVNTDGTAHYGLLPDWFEDLRLADGGGNLTRDMLRGSEAYLETWERAYGVAPERCRSARARITRRGFGAMRINRPAFGILRKGGQPSLRRARSYRYCVRHGGQLLVGFNKRGRAALVAGSGRHHSAGPIGVGDRESELRGKATSISRGLWIERTQPGRVPFVYGTKAGLVTFAGVVSRRASRSQATLKQLLKPLR
;
A
#
# COMPACT_ATOMS: atom_id res chain seq x y z
N MET A 1 5.98 -54.25 44.18
CA MET A 1 6.45 -52.85 44.10
C MET A 1 7.80 -52.80 43.38
N ARG A 2 7.82 -52.26 42.15
CA ARG A 2 8.98 -51.72 41.37
C ARG A 2 8.76 -51.96 39.87
N VAL A 3 7.89 -51.17 39.23
CA VAL A 3 7.95 -50.86 37.80
C VAL A 3 7.36 -49.45 37.65
N GLY A 4 8.21 -48.42 37.55
CA GLY A 4 7.75 -47.03 37.47
C GLY A 4 8.91 -46.05 37.67
N ALA A 5 9.84 -46.00 36.72
CA ALA A 5 10.91 -44.99 36.71
C ALA A 5 11.62 -44.81 35.35
N ARG A 6 11.39 -45.64 34.32
CA ARG A 6 12.16 -45.60 33.08
C ARG A 6 11.50 -44.88 31.89
N THR A 7 10.22 -44.54 31.96
CA THR A 7 9.50 -43.90 30.84
C THR A 7 9.50 -42.36 30.89
N SER A 8 9.72 -41.71 32.05
CA SER A 8 9.76 -40.24 32.15
C SER A 8 11.10 -39.62 31.70
N ALA A 9 12.21 -40.37 31.71
CA ALA A 9 13.52 -39.85 31.33
C ALA A 9 13.68 -39.65 29.81
N CYS A 10 13.10 -40.54 28.98
CA CYS A 10 13.16 -40.42 27.52
C CYS A 10 12.30 -39.28 26.98
N ALA A 11 11.14 -39.01 27.59
CA ALA A 11 10.27 -37.89 27.19
C ALA A 11 10.90 -36.53 27.55
N ALA A 12 11.53 -36.41 28.73
CA ALA A 12 12.25 -35.20 29.12
C ALA A 12 13.49 -34.95 28.24
N ALA A 13 14.24 -36.00 27.86
CA ALA A 13 15.37 -35.88 26.96
C ALA A 13 14.94 -35.43 25.55
N MET A 14 13.87 -35.99 24.98
CA MET A 14 13.38 -35.57 23.65
C MET A 14 12.89 -34.13 23.62
N VAL A 15 12.24 -33.64 24.68
CA VAL A 15 11.78 -32.24 24.78
C VAL A 15 12.96 -31.28 24.92
N VAL A 16 13.99 -31.65 25.69
CA VAL A 16 15.22 -30.83 25.82
C VAL A 16 16.01 -30.80 24.52
N THR A 17 16.12 -31.92 23.79
CA THR A 17 16.80 -31.95 22.47
C THR A 17 16.03 -31.16 21.41
N ALA A 18 14.69 -31.19 21.42
CA ALA A 18 13.87 -30.39 20.51
C ALA A 18 13.95 -28.88 20.82
N LEU A 19 13.98 -28.50 22.10
CA LEU A 19 14.19 -27.10 22.53
C LEU A 19 15.60 -26.60 22.19
N LEU A 20 16.63 -27.44 22.36
CA LEU A 20 18.00 -27.12 21.98
C LEU A 20 18.16 -27.00 20.45
N ALA A 21 17.55 -27.90 19.67
CA ALA A 21 17.55 -27.84 18.21
C ALA A 21 16.80 -26.61 17.66
N ALA A 22 15.65 -26.25 18.25
CA ALA A 22 14.92 -25.03 17.89
C ALA A 22 15.69 -23.76 18.26
N SER A 23 16.36 -23.75 19.42
CA SER A 23 17.22 -22.62 19.83
C SER A 23 18.48 -22.49 18.97
N GLY A 24 19.05 -23.61 18.52
CA GLY A 24 20.19 -23.63 17.59
C GLY A 24 19.81 -23.16 16.18
N ALA A 25 18.63 -23.54 15.67
CA ALA A 25 18.12 -23.08 14.38
C ALA A 25 17.75 -21.58 14.39
N ALA A 26 17.24 -21.06 15.50
CA ALA A 26 16.99 -19.63 15.66
C ALA A 26 18.29 -18.82 15.73
N ALA A 27 19.27 -19.27 16.53
CA ALA A 27 20.58 -18.62 16.61
C ALA A 27 21.37 -18.66 15.29
N ALA A 28 21.25 -19.75 14.51
CA ALA A 28 21.85 -19.84 13.18
C ALA A 28 21.18 -18.89 12.18
N ARG A 29 19.84 -18.77 12.21
CA ARG A 29 19.11 -17.79 11.39
C ARG A 29 19.44 -16.34 11.76
N ASP A 30 19.63 -16.06 13.05
CA ASP A 30 20.05 -14.73 13.52
C ASP A 30 21.49 -14.40 13.09
N ALA A 31 22.40 -15.37 13.15
CA ALA A 31 23.79 -15.20 12.68
C ALA A 31 23.88 -15.02 11.16
N ASP A 32 23.14 -15.81 10.38
CA ASP A 32 23.04 -15.66 8.93
C ASP A 32 22.39 -14.32 8.55
N GLY A 33 21.39 -13.88 9.32
CA GLY A 33 20.76 -12.58 9.16
C GLY A 33 21.70 -11.41 9.44
N GLU A 34 22.50 -11.49 10.51
CA GLU A 34 23.52 -10.48 10.85
C GLU A 34 24.67 -10.46 9.84
N ALA A 35 25.12 -11.63 9.37
CA ALA A 35 26.13 -11.78 8.32
C ALA A 35 25.65 -11.25 6.96
N ALA A 36 24.37 -11.45 6.61
CA ALA A 36 23.78 -10.85 5.40
C ALA A 36 23.63 -9.32 5.56
N ALA A 37 23.42 -8.81 6.77
CA ALA A 37 23.18 -7.38 6.99
C ALA A 37 24.36 -6.49 6.58
N ALA A 38 25.58 -7.00 6.71
CA ALA A 38 26.79 -6.29 6.32
C ALA A 38 26.98 -6.21 4.80
N SER A 39 26.32 -7.06 3.99
CA SER A 39 26.39 -6.99 2.53
C SER A 39 25.40 -6.00 1.91
N TYR A 40 24.32 -5.62 2.61
CA TYR A 40 23.29 -4.72 2.07
C TYR A 40 23.82 -3.40 1.45
N PRO A 41 24.84 -2.72 2.02
CA PRO A 41 25.41 -1.51 1.44
C PRO A 41 26.12 -1.71 0.08
N LEU A 42 26.32 -2.95 -0.37
CA LEU A 42 26.91 -3.26 -1.67
C LEU A 42 25.96 -2.97 -2.82
N VAL A 43 24.64 -2.94 -2.60
CA VAL A 43 23.65 -2.79 -3.68
C VAL A 43 23.91 -1.57 -4.56
N ASN A 44 23.76 -1.75 -5.88
CA ASN A 44 24.00 -0.76 -6.92
C ASN A 44 25.44 -0.21 -6.98
N GLY A 45 26.36 -0.71 -6.15
CA GLY A 45 27.76 -0.30 -6.18
C GLY A 45 28.56 -1.03 -7.25
N CYS A 46 29.67 -0.41 -7.66
CA CYS A 46 30.65 -0.98 -8.59
C CYS A 46 31.92 -1.37 -7.82
N PHE A 47 32.35 -2.62 -7.95
CA PHE A 47 33.45 -3.16 -7.15
C PHE A 47 34.37 -4.08 -7.93
N ALA A 48 35.66 -4.01 -7.65
CA ALA A 48 36.62 -5.07 -7.95
C ALA A 48 36.67 -6.05 -6.77
N LEU A 49 36.60 -7.35 -7.05
CA LEU A 49 36.71 -8.39 -6.03
C LEU A 49 38.18 -8.71 -5.76
N GLN A 50 38.62 -8.47 -4.53
CA GLN A 50 39.95 -8.88 -4.06
C GLN A 50 39.85 -10.21 -3.33
N THR A 51 40.75 -11.16 -3.64
CA THR A 51 40.86 -12.44 -2.93
C THR A 51 41.71 -12.31 -1.67
N SER A 52 41.65 -13.31 -0.78
CA SER A 52 42.52 -13.41 0.40
C SER A 52 44.02 -13.37 0.08
N ALA A 53 44.41 -13.73 -1.16
CA ALA A 53 45.78 -13.64 -1.66
C ALA A 53 46.21 -12.20 -2.04
N GLY A 54 45.31 -11.22 -1.91
CA GLY A 54 45.53 -9.82 -2.29
C GLY A 54 45.45 -9.55 -3.79
N SER A 55 45.29 -10.59 -4.60
CA SER A 55 44.98 -10.53 -6.04
C SER A 55 43.53 -10.13 -6.29
N PHE A 56 43.20 -9.78 -7.53
CA PHE A 56 41.86 -9.39 -7.94
C PHE A 56 41.32 -10.33 -9.01
N VAL A 57 40.01 -10.57 -8.95
CA VAL A 57 39.28 -11.32 -9.96
C VAL A 57 39.31 -10.56 -11.29
N LYS A 58 39.61 -11.28 -12.37
CA LYS A 58 39.48 -10.81 -13.76
C LYS A 58 38.86 -11.91 -14.62
N GLN A 59 38.31 -11.53 -15.76
CA GLN A 59 37.91 -12.51 -16.76
C GLN A 59 39.16 -13.20 -17.36
N ALA A 60 39.14 -14.53 -17.42
CA ALA A 60 40.25 -15.33 -17.94
C ALA A 60 40.21 -15.38 -19.48
N THR A 61 41.38 -15.45 -20.13
CA THR A 61 41.48 -15.48 -21.61
C THR A 61 40.80 -16.72 -22.22
N ALA A 62 40.75 -17.83 -21.48
CA ALA A 62 40.10 -19.07 -21.90
C ALA A 62 38.59 -19.14 -21.57
N GLY A 63 38.00 -18.04 -21.08
CA GLY A 63 36.66 -18.00 -20.51
C GLY A 63 36.64 -18.23 -18.99
N GLY A 64 35.57 -17.78 -18.33
CA GLY A 64 35.45 -17.82 -16.86
C GLY A 64 36.27 -16.72 -16.17
N TYR A 65 36.62 -16.95 -14.89
CA TYR A 65 37.31 -15.96 -14.06
C TYR A 65 38.52 -16.54 -13.32
N ASP A 66 39.57 -15.75 -13.15
CA ASP A 66 40.77 -16.08 -12.39
C ASP A 66 41.21 -14.89 -11.51
N ASP A 67 42.11 -15.10 -10.56
CA ASP A 67 42.62 -14.05 -9.66
C ASP A 67 43.92 -13.36 -10.13
N GLY A 68 44.22 -13.39 -11.43
CA GLY A 68 45.51 -12.97 -11.97
C GLY A 68 45.77 -11.46 -11.97
N ALA A 69 44.78 -10.61 -11.63
CA ALA A 69 44.99 -9.17 -11.58
C ALA A 69 45.70 -8.75 -10.27
N ARG A 70 46.77 -7.94 -10.38
CA ARG A 70 47.57 -7.50 -9.22
C ARG A 70 47.21 -6.10 -8.71
N ARG A 71 46.33 -5.39 -9.40
CA ARG A 71 45.87 -4.05 -9.06
C ARG A 71 44.38 -3.92 -9.44
N PRO A 72 43.58 -3.12 -8.70
CA PRO A 72 42.16 -2.93 -9.00
C PRO A 72 41.91 -2.44 -10.44
N THR A 73 42.79 -1.61 -10.98
CA THR A 73 42.66 -1.06 -12.34
C THR A 73 42.81 -2.08 -13.47
N ARG A 74 43.27 -3.30 -13.16
CA ARG A 74 43.35 -4.43 -14.10
C ARG A 74 42.38 -5.56 -13.75
N ALA A 75 41.56 -5.36 -12.73
CA ALA A 75 40.53 -6.31 -12.32
C ALA A 75 39.31 -6.19 -13.23
N GLU A 76 38.50 -7.24 -13.23
CA GLU A 76 37.10 -7.10 -13.62
C GLU A 76 36.37 -6.30 -12.54
N THR A 77 35.34 -5.56 -12.94
CA THR A 77 34.50 -4.79 -12.03
C THR A 77 33.06 -5.25 -12.17
N PHE A 78 32.43 -5.53 -11.04
CA PHE A 78 31.06 -6.02 -10.98
C PHE A 78 30.15 -4.95 -10.39
N ARG A 79 29.06 -4.66 -11.10
CA ARG A 79 27.89 -4.01 -10.49
C ARG A 79 27.16 -5.05 -9.66
N MET A 80 26.90 -4.69 -8.41
CA MET A 80 26.15 -5.51 -7.47
C MET A 80 24.65 -5.21 -7.62
N GLN A 81 23.94 -5.97 -8.44
CA GLN A 81 22.50 -5.82 -8.62
C GLN A 81 21.77 -6.75 -7.65
N ALA A 82 20.96 -6.22 -6.74
CA ALA A 82 20.29 -7.06 -5.75
C ALA A 82 19.16 -7.87 -6.39
N THR A 83 19.12 -9.18 -6.10
CA THR A 83 18.00 -10.08 -6.46
C THR A 83 17.04 -10.27 -5.29
N ALA A 84 17.55 -10.15 -4.07
CA ALA A 84 16.83 -10.13 -2.79
C ALA A 84 17.78 -9.57 -1.70
N LEU A 85 17.31 -9.50 -0.45
CA LEU A 85 18.14 -9.06 0.67
C LEU A 85 19.41 -9.92 0.81
N GLY A 86 20.58 -9.30 0.64
CA GLY A 86 21.89 -9.96 0.75
C GLY A 86 22.22 -10.91 -0.40
N ARG A 87 21.46 -10.87 -1.50
CA ARG A 87 21.67 -11.67 -2.70
C ARG A 87 21.85 -10.78 -3.93
N TYR A 88 22.80 -11.13 -4.78
CA TYR A 88 23.25 -10.26 -5.87
C TYR A 88 23.55 -11.04 -7.15
N LEU A 89 23.21 -10.43 -8.27
CA LEU A 89 23.88 -10.64 -9.54
C LEU A 89 25.17 -9.81 -9.55
N LEU A 90 26.26 -10.43 -10.00
CA LEU A 90 27.54 -9.77 -10.23
C LEU A 90 27.66 -9.49 -11.73
N TYR A 91 27.27 -8.27 -12.13
CA TYR A 91 27.17 -7.86 -13.53
C TYR A 91 28.44 -7.15 -14.00
N ASP A 92 29.19 -7.78 -14.90
CA ASP A 92 30.53 -7.35 -15.29
C ASP A 92 30.56 -6.26 -16.38
N ARG A 93 31.75 -5.74 -16.70
CA ARG A 93 31.92 -4.69 -17.73
C ARG A 93 31.49 -5.10 -19.12
N GLY A 94 31.53 -6.40 -19.41
CA GLY A 94 31.08 -6.99 -20.66
C GLY A 94 29.57 -7.19 -20.73
N ARG A 95 28.81 -6.78 -19.70
CA ARG A 95 27.36 -7.03 -19.56
C ARG A 95 27.03 -8.52 -19.37
N HIS A 96 27.94 -9.29 -18.79
CA HIS A 96 27.70 -10.69 -18.43
C HIS A 96 27.48 -10.83 -16.92
N PHE A 97 26.95 -11.98 -16.53
CA PHE A 97 26.75 -12.38 -15.16
C PHE A 97 27.79 -13.41 -14.75
N LEU A 98 28.48 -13.19 -13.62
CA LEU A 98 29.26 -14.25 -13.01
C LEU A 98 28.30 -15.36 -12.57
N ALA A 99 28.41 -16.55 -13.15
CA ALA A 99 27.45 -17.64 -12.96
C ALA A 99 28.13 -18.99 -12.76
N ALA A 100 27.48 -19.88 -12.02
CA ALA A 100 27.86 -21.29 -11.95
C ALA A 100 27.61 -21.97 -13.32
N GLY A 101 28.60 -22.71 -13.79
CA GLY A 101 28.52 -23.55 -14.98
C GLY A 101 28.46 -25.04 -14.64
N ASP A 102 28.76 -25.88 -15.61
CA ASP A 102 28.83 -27.34 -15.40
C ASP A 102 29.96 -27.71 -14.42
N GLY A 103 29.65 -28.62 -13.49
CA GLY A 103 30.62 -29.10 -12.51
C GLY A 103 31.01 -28.03 -11.49
N ASP A 104 32.28 -27.61 -11.49
CA ASP A 104 32.84 -26.55 -10.64
C ASP A 104 33.13 -25.26 -11.41
N ALA A 105 32.78 -25.20 -12.71
CA ALA A 105 33.10 -24.05 -13.54
C ALA A 105 32.35 -22.78 -13.09
N ILE A 106 33.01 -21.63 -13.22
CA ILE A 106 32.36 -20.32 -13.19
C ILE A 106 32.51 -19.70 -14.58
N VAL A 107 31.40 -19.20 -15.12
CA VAL A 107 31.27 -18.69 -16.48
C VAL A 107 30.75 -17.26 -16.48
N ALA A 108 31.01 -16.54 -17.58
CA ALA A 108 30.38 -15.26 -17.86
C ALA A 108 29.12 -15.54 -18.69
N ALA A 109 27.95 -15.55 -18.04
CA ALA A 109 26.67 -15.84 -18.69
C ALA A 109 26.05 -14.58 -19.31
N GLY A 110 25.39 -14.71 -20.46
CA GLY A 110 24.71 -13.59 -21.11
C GLY A 110 23.38 -13.20 -20.45
N GLU A 111 22.75 -14.13 -19.72
CA GLU A 111 21.43 -13.96 -19.11
C GLU A 111 21.47 -14.20 -17.60
N PRO A 112 20.64 -13.49 -16.82
CA PRO A 112 20.50 -13.74 -15.39
C PRO A 112 19.79 -15.10 -15.17
N SER A 113 20.13 -15.79 -14.08
CA SER A 113 19.57 -17.10 -13.76
C SER A 113 19.84 -17.47 -12.30
N PRO A 114 19.25 -18.56 -11.77
CA PRO A 114 19.61 -19.06 -10.44
C PRO A 114 21.10 -19.43 -10.31
N ALA A 115 21.78 -19.74 -11.42
CA ALA A 115 23.22 -19.98 -11.44
C ALA A 115 24.06 -18.70 -11.23
N ALA A 116 23.49 -17.54 -11.56
CA ALA A 116 24.10 -16.22 -11.40
C ALA A 116 23.70 -15.48 -10.10
N ASP A 117 22.80 -16.07 -9.30
CA ASP A 117 22.33 -15.46 -8.06
C ASP A 117 23.21 -15.89 -6.88
N TRP A 118 23.89 -14.93 -6.26
CA TRP A 118 24.83 -15.17 -5.19
C TRP A 118 24.40 -14.54 -3.88
N ARG A 119 24.27 -15.35 -2.83
CA ARG A 119 24.19 -14.88 -1.44
C ARG A 119 25.57 -14.40 -0.99
N VAL A 120 25.64 -13.20 -0.47
CA VAL A 120 26.87 -12.58 0.05
C VAL A 120 26.75 -12.47 1.56
N LEU A 121 27.60 -13.22 2.26
CA LEU A 121 27.64 -13.33 3.71
C LEU A 121 28.96 -12.76 4.24
N GLY A 122 28.96 -12.14 5.41
CA GLY A 122 30.17 -11.59 6.03
C GLY A 122 30.25 -10.07 5.94
N GLY A 123 31.43 -9.50 6.14
CA GLY A 123 31.56 -8.05 6.39
C GLY A 123 32.99 -7.52 6.35
N SER A 124 33.38 -6.74 7.37
CA SER A 124 34.68 -6.04 7.41
C SER A 124 35.89 -6.97 7.34
N ASP A 125 35.74 -8.21 7.84
CA ASP A 125 36.81 -9.20 7.91
C ASP A 125 36.86 -10.08 6.65
N GLY A 126 36.01 -9.78 5.66
CA GLY A 126 35.87 -10.50 4.40
C GLY A 126 34.46 -11.04 4.17
N TYR A 127 34.15 -11.31 2.90
CA TYR A 127 32.87 -11.82 2.44
C TYR A 127 33.02 -13.23 1.84
N GLU A 128 32.05 -14.08 2.14
CA GLU A 128 31.79 -15.33 1.45
C GLU A 128 30.70 -15.11 0.40
N ILE A 129 30.88 -15.69 -0.78
CA ILE A 129 29.94 -15.58 -1.90
C ILE A 129 29.47 -17.00 -2.24
N ARG A 130 28.18 -17.28 -2.04
CA ARG A 130 27.57 -18.60 -2.22
C ARG A 130 26.46 -18.57 -3.25
N ASN A 131 26.41 -19.55 -4.14
CA ASN A 131 25.30 -19.62 -5.09
C ASN A 131 24.00 -19.89 -4.32
N ALA A 132 22.97 -19.08 -4.54
CA ALA A 132 21.76 -19.10 -3.75
C ALA A 132 20.91 -20.37 -3.95
N ALA A 133 21.03 -21.04 -5.10
CA ALA A 133 20.28 -22.25 -5.43
C ALA A 133 20.96 -23.54 -4.94
N THR A 134 22.29 -23.59 -4.98
CA THR A 134 23.08 -24.80 -4.68
C THR A 134 23.80 -24.77 -3.35
N ASP A 135 23.87 -23.60 -2.69
CA ASP A 135 24.62 -23.35 -1.45
C ASP A 135 26.11 -23.76 -1.54
N ARG A 136 26.69 -23.61 -2.73
CA ARG A 136 28.12 -23.84 -2.98
C ARG A 136 28.88 -22.52 -3.03
N PRO A 137 30.00 -22.37 -2.30
CA PRO A 137 30.79 -21.13 -2.26
C PRO A 137 31.64 -20.94 -3.51
N LEU A 138 32.03 -19.69 -3.79
CA LEU A 138 33.15 -19.38 -4.68
C LEU A 138 34.48 -19.61 -3.95
N VAL A 139 35.40 -20.34 -4.57
CA VAL A 139 36.72 -20.68 -4.00
C VAL A 139 37.84 -20.44 -5.02
N ARG A 140 39.09 -20.37 -4.54
CA ARG A 140 40.30 -20.36 -5.39
C ARG A 140 40.72 -21.78 -5.69
N ALA A 141 40.82 -22.14 -6.96
CA ALA A 141 41.59 -23.30 -7.34
C ALA A 141 43.11 -23.03 -7.14
N PRO A 142 43.94 -24.08 -6.93
CA PRO A 142 45.39 -23.93 -6.79
C PRO A 142 46.07 -23.19 -7.96
N ASP A 143 45.53 -23.34 -9.17
CA ASP A 143 45.98 -22.69 -10.40
C ASP A 143 45.55 -21.22 -10.53
N GLY A 144 44.79 -20.69 -9.55
CA GLY A 144 44.31 -19.31 -9.51
C GLY A 144 42.97 -19.07 -10.17
N ARG A 145 42.33 -20.09 -10.75
CA ARG A 145 40.94 -19.96 -11.24
C ARG A 145 39.98 -19.73 -10.07
N ILE A 146 38.91 -18.98 -10.33
CA ILE A 146 37.75 -18.90 -9.45
C ILE A 146 36.78 -19.99 -9.88
N VAL A 147 36.46 -20.89 -8.95
CA VAL A 147 35.61 -22.07 -9.19
C VAL A 147 34.54 -22.19 -8.11
N GLN A 148 33.56 -23.06 -8.33
CA GLN A 148 32.52 -23.36 -7.36
C GLN A 148 32.93 -24.54 -6.47
N GLY A 149 33.06 -24.31 -5.16
CA GLY A 149 33.40 -25.32 -4.16
C GLY A 149 32.33 -26.39 -3.95
N ALA A 150 32.56 -27.31 -3.02
CA ALA A 150 31.60 -28.35 -2.67
C ALA A 150 30.45 -27.80 -1.78
N PRO A 151 29.25 -28.43 -1.81
CA PRO A 151 28.17 -28.07 -0.89
C PRO A 151 28.62 -28.20 0.58
N GLY A 152 28.31 -27.19 1.40
CA GLY A 152 28.67 -27.17 2.82
C GLY A 152 30.17 -27.00 3.12
N GLU A 153 31.01 -26.81 2.10
CA GLU A 153 32.40 -26.40 2.28
C GLU A 153 32.42 -25.02 2.94
N GLN A 154 32.97 -24.93 4.15
CA GLN A 154 33.15 -23.67 4.89
C GLN A 154 34.60 -23.16 4.81
N ASP A 155 35.44 -23.84 4.03
CA ASP A 155 36.89 -23.69 4.13
C ASP A 155 37.32 -22.31 3.63
N GLY A 156 37.90 -21.52 4.53
CA GLY A 156 38.26 -20.10 4.36
C GLY A 156 39.42 -19.84 3.38
N SER A 157 39.45 -20.52 2.24
CA SER A 157 40.51 -20.39 1.24
C SER A 157 40.39 -19.11 0.40
N ILE A 158 39.19 -18.52 0.24
CA ILE A 158 39.02 -17.10 -0.14
C ILE A 158 37.90 -16.46 0.67
N SER A 159 38.27 -15.48 1.48
CA SER A 159 37.40 -14.34 1.78
C SER A 159 37.57 -13.28 0.68
N PHE A 160 36.46 -12.76 0.15
CA PHE A 160 36.49 -11.67 -0.80
C PHE A 160 36.43 -10.32 -0.09
N ALA A 161 37.10 -9.31 -0.63
CA ALA A 161 36.88 -7.91 -0.27
C ALA A 161 36.33 -7.15 -1.49
N PHE A 162 35.27 -6.37 -1.27
CA PHE A 162 34.68 -5.49 -2.29
C PHE A 162 35.41 -4.14 -2.30
N ILE A 163 36.32 -3.95 -3.25
CA ILE A 163 37.07 -2.71 -3.41
C ILE A 163 36.32 -1.81 -4.38
N ARG A 164 35.90 -0.61 -3.95
CA ARG A 164 35.17 0.34 -4.81
C ARG A 164 35.93 0.58 -6.11
N ALA A 165 35.20 0.54 -7.21
CA ALA A 165 35.69 0.75 -8.56
C ALA A 165 34.68 1.61 -9.35
N ASP A 166 35.06 1.95 -10.58
CA ASP A 166 34.25 2.72 -11.51
C ASP A 166 34.14 1.96 -12.85
N GLY A 167 33.18 2.36 -13.69
CA GLY A 167 33.05 1.85 -15.06
C GLY A 167 32.22 0.57 -15.21
N CYS A 168 31.49 0.16 -14.17
CA CYS A 168 30.46 -0.86 -14.32
C CYS A 168 29.28 -0.31 -15.14
N PRO A 169 28.69 -1.11 -16.06
CA PRO A 169 27.49 -0.72 -16.78
C PRO A 169 26.29 -0.60 -15.83
N ASP A 170 25.34 0.25 -16.19
CA ASP A 170 24.03 0.25 -15.54
C ASP A 170 23.28 -1.05 -15.88
N TYR A 171 22.59 -1.59 -14.87
CA TYR A 171 21.70 -2.72 -15.05
C TYR A 171 20.41 -2.26 -15.75
N PRO A 172 19.84 -3.02 -16.70
CA PRO A 172 18.57 -2.67 -17.35
C PRO A 172 17.45 -2.45 -16.32
N GLU A 173 16.87 -1.26 -16.31
CA GLU A 173 15.82 -0.90 -15.35
C GLU A 173 14.97 0.27 -15.87
N VAL A 174 13.73 0.35 -15.39
CA VAL A 174 12.81 1.48 -15.63
C VAL A 174 13.34 2.78 -15.01
N GLN A 175 13.30 3.86 -15.79
CA GLN A 175 13.71 5.18 -15.33
C GLN A 175 12.57 5.89 -14.60
N LEU A 176 12.92 6.67 -13.57
CA LEU A 176 11.96 7.48 -12.82
C LEU A 176 11.68 8.83 -13.51
N ASN A 177 12.62 9.32 -14.31
CA ASN A 177 12.56 10.64 -14.97
C ASN A 177 12.08 11.75 -14.01
N ALA A 178 12.58 11.71 -12.77
CA ALA A 178 12.14 12.55 -11.67
C ALA A 178 13.36 13.09 -10.92
N THR A 179 13.33 14.38 -10.58
CA THR A 179 14.36 15.05 -9.80
C THR A 179 13.75 15.74 -8.59
N GLY A 180 14.20 15.36 -7.40
CA GLY A 180 13.70 15.91 -6.14
C GLY A 180 13.73 14.85 -5.04
N LYS A 181 13.15 15.17 -3.88
CA LYS A 181 12.90 14.21 -2.81
C LYS A 181 11.51 14.44 -2.26
N PRO A 182 10.77 13.37 -1.92
CA PRO A 182 9.43 13.52 -1.39
C PRO A 182 9.47 14.18 -0.02
N MET A 183 8.46 15.00 0.27
CA MET A 183 8.30 15.64 1.57
C MET A 183 8.24 14.62 2.71
N LYS A 184 8.98 14.94 3.79
CA LYS A 184 8.87 14.24 5.07
C LYS A 184 8.05 15.05 6.07
N GLY A 185 7.41 14.35 6.99
CA GLY A 185 6.74 14.96 8.12
C GLY A 185 7.71 15.60 9.10
N ALA A 186 7.34 16.75 9.66
CA ALA A 186 8.14 17.42 10.70
C ALA A 186 8.19 16.65 12.04
N SER A 187 7.35 15.62 12.22
CA SER A 187 7.46 14.61 13.27
C SER A 187 6.65 13.36 12.89
N PRO A 188 6.85 12.21 13.54
CA PRO A 188 6.11 10.98 13.22
C PRO A 188 4.59 11.02 13.43
N PHE A 189 4.06 12.12 13.95
CA PHE A 189 2.66 12.27 14.34
C PHE A 189 2.06 13.62 13.87
N THR A 190 2.76 14.33 12.98
CA THR A 190 2.21 15.53 12.34
C THR A 190 1.11 15.15 11.34
N GLN A 191 0.31 16.13 10.94
CA GLN A 191 -0.63 15.98 9.84
C GLN A 191 0.14 15.63 8.57
N THR A 192 -0.34 14.66 7.80
CA THR A 192 0.20 14.31 6.51
C THR A 192 -0.33 15.27 5.44
N VAL A 193 0.41 15.34 4.33
CA VAL A 193 0.00 16.04 3.11
C VAL A 193 0.43 15.13 1.97
N GLY A 194 -0.54 14.75 1.13
CA GLY A 194 -0.34 13.80 0.04
C GLY A 194 -1.61 13.02 -0.27
N LEU A 195 -1.55 12.30 -1.38
CA LEU A 195 -2.66 11.62 -2.02
C LEU A 195 -2.92 10.25 -1.35
N ALA A 196 -4.15 9.78 -1.44
CA ALA A 196 -4.57 8.45 -1.01
C ALA A 196 -5.14 7.71 -2.22
N ASP A 197 -4.39 6.70 -2.67
CA ASP A 197 -4.87 5.64 -3.52
C ASP A 197 -5.68 4.68 -2.63
N MET A 198 -6.98 4.62 -2.89
CA MET A 198 -7.95 3.92 -2.06
C MET A 198 -8.26 2.51 -2.55
N HIS A 199 -7.78 2.10 -3.73
CA HIS A 199 -8.13 0.80 -4.29
C HIS A 199 -7.25 0.41 -5.49
N ASN A 200 -6.56 -0.73 -5.41
CA ASN A 200 -5.63 -1.24 -6.43
C ASN A 200 -5.29 -2.74 -6.22
N HIS A 201 -4.70 -3.42 -7.21
CA HIS A 201 -4.31 -4.83 -7.11
C HIS A 201 -2.85 -5.09 -7.54
N VAL A 202 -1.88 -4.65 -6.72
CA VAL A 202 -0.44 -4.84 -7.03
C VAL A 202 -0.04 -6.32 -7.17
N SER A 203 -0.72 -7.23 -6.47
CA SER A 203 -0.44 -8.67 -6.50
C SER A 203 -1.32 -9.47 -7.46
N ALA A 204 -2.12 -8.82 -8.30
CA ALA A 204 -3.03 -9.50 -9.25
C ALA A 204 -2.30 -10.28 -10.37
N PHE A 205 -0.98 -10.24 -10.48
CA PHE A 205 -0.25 -11.20 -11.31
C PHE A 205 -0.43 -12.69 -10.87
N GLU A 206 -1.03 -12.92 -9.70
CA GLU A 206 -1.46 -14.25 -9.24
C GLU A 206 -2.97 -14.51 -9.42
N PHE A 207 -3.76 -13.51 -9.87
CA PHE A 207 -5.21 -13.54 -10.10
C PHE A 207 -5.62 -14.56 -11.18
N LEU A 208 -6.84 -15.09 -11.08
CA LEU A 208 -7.40 -16.13 -11.95
C LEU A 208 -6.47 -17.33 -12.12
N GLY A 209 -5.95 -17.82 -11.00
CA GLY A 209 -5.03 -18.95 -11.00
C GLY A 209 -3.62 -18.61 -11.53
N GLY A 210 -3.31 -17.33 -11.72
CA GLY A 210 -1.95 -16.80 -11.89
C GLY A 210 -1.34 -16.93 -13.28
N LEU A 211 -2.16 -17.15 -14.31
CA LEU A 211 -1.73 -17.13 -15.73
C LEU A 211 -2.60 -16.21 -16.61
N ALA A 212 -3.62 -15.54 -16.05
CA ALA A 212 -4.44 -14.59 -16.80
C ALA A 212 -3.81 -13.20 -16.91
N HIS A 213 -2.89 -12.87 -16.01
CA HIS A 213 -2.23 -11.57 -15.93
C HIS A 213 -0.72 -11.72 -16.23
N CYS A 214 -0.23 -10.86 -17.10
CA CYS A 214 1.04 -10.95 -17.79
C CYS A 214 2.02 -9.88 -17.28
N GLY A 215 3.24 -10.30 -16.98
CA GLY A 215 4.20 -9.46 -16.25
C GLY A 215 4.02 -9.55 -14.74
N ARG A 216 4.86 -8.82 -13.99
CA ARG A 216 4.91 -8.83 -12.52
C ARG A 216 5.36 -7.49 -11.96
N PRO A 217 4.96 -7.12 -10.74
CA PRO A 217 5.38 -5.87 -10.11
C PRO A 217 6.89 -5.84 -9.79
N TRP A 218 7.55 -7.01 -9.77
CA TRP A 218 8.99 -7.14 -9.61
C TRP A 218 9.49 -8.50 -10.11
N SER A 219 10.80 -8.60 -10.33
CA SER A 219 11.52 -9.86 -10.51
C SER A 219 12.89 -9.76 -9.83
N PRO A 220 13.43 -10.87 -9.27
CA PRO A 220 14.84 -10.97 -8.89
C PRO A 220 15.80 -10.51 -10.00
N TYR A 221 15.41 -10.61 -11.27
CA TYR A 221 16.23 -10.26 -12.43
C TYR A 221 15.83 -8.93 -13.10
N GLY A 222 15.00 -8.12 -12.44
CA GLY A 222 14.63 -6.76 -12.85
C GLY A 222 13.69 -6.71 -14.06
N ALA A 223 13.59 -5.53 -14.67
CA ALA A 223 12.60 -5.21 -15.70
C ALA A 223 12.59 -6.18 -16.90
N PRO A 224 13.74 -6.65 -17.44
CA PRO A 224 13.74 -7.59 -18.57
C PRO A 224 13.02 -8.91 -18.30
N ASP A 225 12.96 -9.36 -17.03
CA ASP A 225 12.27 -10.60 -16.63
C ASP A 225 10.87 -10.32 -16.04
N ALA A 226 10.69 -9.17 -15.39
CA ALA A 226 9.40 -8.81 -14.80
C ALA A 226 8.37 -8.37 -15.84
N LEU A 227 8.80 -7.69 -16.90
CA LEU A 227 7.92 -7.03 -17.87
C LEU A 227 7.88 -7.79 -19.20
N THR A 228 7.54 -9.08 -19.10
CA THR A 228 7.36 -10.00 -20.22
C THR A 228 5.90 -10.40 -20.33
N ASP A 229 5.42 -10.59 -21.56
CA ASP A 229 4.05 -11.01 -21.81
C ASP A 229 3.86 -12.50 -21.50
N CYS A 230 2.61 -12.96 -21.43
CA CYS A 230 2.26 -14.34 -21.22
C CYS A 230 2.73 -15.21 -22.42
N PRO A 231 3.22 -16.44 -22.17
CA PRO A 231 3.72 -17.30 -23.25
C PRO A 231 2.71 -17.58 -24.37
N ASP A 232 1.42 -17.64 -24.07
CA ASP A 232 0.34 -17.89 -25.03
C ASP A 232 0.01 -16.67 -25.90
N HIS A 233 0.50 -15.47 -25.56
CA HIS A 233 0.35 -14.30 -26.41
C HIS A 233 1.35 -14.31 -27.58
N TYR A 234 2.41 -15.11 -27.53
CA TYR A 234 3.39 -15.16 -28.61
C TYR A 234 2.87 -15.91 -29.85
N PRO A 235 3.25 -15.47 -31.07
CA PRO A 235 4.21 -14.41 -31.36
C PRO A 235 3.62 -13.00 -31.57
N ASN A 236 2.30 -12.84 -31.60
CA ASN A 236 1.64 -11.62 -32.08
C ASN A 236 0.25 -11.35 -31.45
N GLY A 237 0.00 -11.84 -30.24
CA GLY A 237 -1.23 -11.63 -29.49
C GLY A 237 -2.44 -12.43 -29.97
N GLN A 238 -2.39 -13.10 -31.13
CA GLN A 238 -3.58 -13.77 -31.69
C GLN A 238 -4.16 -14.91 -30.82
N ALA A 239 -3.33 -15.50 -29.95
CA ALA A 239 -3.73 -16.58 -29.04
C ALA A 239 -4.04 -16.07 -27.61
N ALA A 240 -3.96 -14.75 -27.38
CA ALA A 240 -4.38 -14.07 -26.16
C ALA A 240 -5.92 -14.01 -26.06
N ILE A 241 -6.59 -15.17 -26.05
CA ILE A 241 -8.05 -15.25 -26.22
C ILE A 241 -8.77 -14.42 -25.15
N LEU A 242 -8.35 -14.49 -23.90
CA LEU A 242 -8.95 -13.71 -22.80
C LEU A 242 -8.79 -12.20 -23.02
N GLU A 243 -7.58 -11.74 -23.32
CA GLU A 243 -7.30 -10.33 -23.58
C GLU A 243 -8.06 -9.83 -24.81
N ASN A 244 -7.95 -10.55 -25.93
CA ASN A 244 -8.60 -10.20 -27.19
C ASN A 244 -10.11 -10.17 -27.05
N SER A 245 -10.65 -11.07 -26.23
CA SER A 245 -12.03 -11.01 -25.79
C SER A 245 -12.31 -9.66 -25.14
N PHE A 246 -11.58 -9.20 -24.12
CA PHE A 246 -11.83 -7.87 -23.53
C PHE A 246 -11.86 -6.68 -24.51
N PHE A 247 -11.17 -6.78 -25.66
CA PHE A 247 -11.25 -5.81 -26.76
C PHE A 247 -12.45 -6.00 -27.72
N GLY A 248 -13.37 -6.90 -27.42
CA GLY A 248 -14.53 -7.25 -28.25
C GLY A 248 -14.19 -7.99 -29.54
N ASN A 249 -12.94 -8.43 -29.72
CA ASN A 249 -12.47 -9.10 -30.94
C ASN A 249 -11.47 -10.22 -30.59
N PRO A 250 -11.92 -11.48 -30.48
CA PRO A 250 -11.05 -12.60 -30.10
C PRO A 250 -9.92 -12.88 -31.10
N LEU A 251 -9.99 -12.33 -32.32
CA LEU A 251 -8.97 -12.44 -33.37
C LEU A 251 -8.03 -11.23 -33.44
N ARG A 252 -8.09 -10.33 -32.44
CA ARG A 252 -7.16 -9.20 -32.32
C ARG A 252 -5.71 -9.71 -32.21
N THR A 253 -4.79 -8.85 -32.62
CA THR A 253 -3.34 -9.06 -32.48
C THR A 253 -2.74 -7.87 -31.77
N HIS A 254 -1.65 -8.09 -31.05
CA HIS A 254 -0.78 -7.05 -30.49
C HIS A 254 0.67 -7.54 -30.52
N ASP A 255 1.61 -6.63 -30.40
CA ASP A 255 3.02 -6.95 -30.16
C ASP A 255 3.22 -7.40 -28.71
N PRO A 256 3.55 -8.68 -28.45
CA PRO A 256 3.73 -9.19 -27.09
C PRO A 256 5.07 -8.75 -26.48
N VAL A 257 5.93 -8.03 -27.21
CA VAL A 257 7.20 -7.57 -26.66
C VAL A 257 6.96 -6.40 -25.70
N GLY A 258 7.01 -6.71 -24.40
CA GLY A 258 7.11 -5.75 -23.31
C GLY A 258 8.50 -5.09 -23.28
N TRP A 259 9.36 -5.48 -22.34
CA TRP A 259 10.72 -4.95 -22.31
C TRP A 259 11.56 -5.36 -23.56
N PRO A 260 12.36 -4.47 -24.17
CA PRO A 260 12.52 -3.05 -23.84
C PRO A 260 11.62 -2.11 -24.67
N THR A 261 10.90 -2.60 -25.69
CA THR A 261 10.29 -1.75 -26.72
C THR A 261 8.89 -1.26 -26.38
N PHE A 262 8.09 -2.05 -25.65
CA PHE A 262 6.75 -1.73 -25.17
C PHE A 262 5.83 -1.16 -26.25
N LYS A 263 5.77 -1.80 -27.41
CA LYS A 263 5.10 -1.20 -28.59
C LYS A 263 3.60 -1.03 -28.37
N ASP A 264 2.94 -2.08 -27.90
CA ASP A 264 1.48 -2.10 -27.74
C ASP A 264 1.03 -2.21 -26.27
N TRP A 265 1.88 -2.71 -25.36
CA TRP A 265 1.60 -2.77 -23.92
C TRP A 265 2.82 -2.32 -23.09
N PRO A 266 2.64 -1.85 -21.84
CA PRO A 266 1.35 -1.58 -21.21
C PRO A 266 0.64 -0.39 -21.87
N ALA A 267 -0.69 -0.43 -21.85
CA ALA A 267 -1.58 0.64 -22.30
C ALA A 267 -2.63 0.88 -21.22
N TYR A 268 -3.26 2.05 -21.21
CA TYR A 268 -4.22 2.41 -20.15
C TYR A 268 -5.39 1.41 -20.08
N ASN A 269 -5.80 0.88 -21.23
CA ASN A 269 -6.86 -0.11 -21.39
C ASN A 269 -6.36 -1.56 -21.51
N SER A 270 -5.13 -1.83 -21.05
CA SER A 270 -4.58 -3.18 -21.04
C SER A 270 -4.92 -3.88 -19.73
N LEU A 271 -5.92 -4.75 -19.76
CA LEU A 271 -6.51 -5.34 -18.56
C LEU A 271 -5.76 -6.57 -18.03
N THR A 272 -4.99 -7.24 -18.88
CA THR A 272 -4.27 -8.47 -18.57
C THR A 272 -2.77 -8.25 -18.45
N HIS A 273 -2.27 -7.03 -18.54
CA HIS A 273 -0.84 -6.74 -18.46
C HIS A 273 -0.50 -5.94 -17.20
N GLU A 274 0.71 -6.15 -16.70
CA GLU A 274 1.21 -5.47 -15.52
C GLU A 274 1.34 -3.95 -15.72
N GLN A 275 0.70 -3.20 -14.82
CA GLN A 275 0.74 -1.74 -14.79
C GLN A 275 1.36 -1.18 -13.49
N THR A 276 1.75 -2.03 -12.54
CA THR A 276 2.19 -1.66 -11.18
C THR A 276 3.64 -2.07 -10.85
N TYR A 277 4.53 -2.16 -11.86
CA TYR A 277 5.96 -2.40 -11.62
C TYR A 277 6.57 -1.46 -10.56
N TYR A 278 7.45 -1.96 -9.70
CA TYR A 278 7.85 -1.26 -8.47
C TYR A 278 8.46 0.14 -8.73
N ARG A 279 9.14 0.35 -9.86
CA ARG A 279 9.69 1.66 -10.27
C ARG A 279 8.60 2.63 -10.72
N TRP A 280 7.51 2.12 -11.30
CA TRP A 280 6.32 2.90 -11.63
C TRP A 280 5.61 3.36 -10.34
N ILE A 281 5.44 2.46 -9.37
CA ILE A 281 4.94 2.82 -8.03
C ILE A 281 5.89 3.82 -7.33
N GLU A 282 7.22 3.64 -7.46
CA GLU A 282 8.19 4.59 -6.91
C GLU A 282 8.01 5.99 -7.49
N ARG A 283 7.75 6.11 -8.80
CA ARG A 283 7.46 7.39 -9.44
C ARG A 283 6.15 8.00 -8.95
N ALA A 284 5.09 7.20 -8.73
CA ALA A 284 3.84 7.66 -8.12
C ALA A 284 4.02 8.18 -6.68
N TRP A 285 4.80 7.45 -5.86
CA TRP A 285 5.22 7.90 -4.53
C TRP A 285 6.01 9.21 -4.58
N LEU A 286 6.94 9.38 -5.53
CA LEU A 286 7.61 10.66 -5.75
C LEU A 286 6.61 11.77 -6.11
N GLY A 287 5.52 11.45 -6.83
CA GLY A 287 4.49 12.37 -7.29
C GLY A 287 3.61 12.96 -6.18
N GLY A 288 3.53 12.31 -5.02
CA GLY A 288 2.73 12.78 -3.89
C GLY A 288 1.87 11.71 -3.24
N GLU A 289 1.88 10.49 -3.76
CA GLU A 289 1.16 9.36 -3.17
C GLU A 289 1.77 8.95 -1.83
N ARG A 290 0.94 8.83 -0.79
CA ARG A 290 1.39 8.54 0.58
C ARG A 290 0.71 7.32 1.18
N LEU A 291 -0.47 6.97 0.69
CA LEU A 291 -1.21 5.81 1.12
C LEU A 291 -1.75 5.10 -0.13
N MET A 292 -1.61 3.77 -0.15
CA MET A 292 -2.18 2.88 -1.15
C MET A 292 -2.89 1.74 -0.43
N VAL A 293 -4.15 1.49 -0.79
CA VAL A 293 -4.83 0.24 -0.48
C VAL A 293 -4.55 -0.72 -1.63
N SER A 294 -4.07 -1.92 -1.32
CA SER A 294 -3.92 -2.98 -2.30
C SER A 294 -4.74 -4.18 -1.87
N ASP A 295 -5.79 -4.47 -2.63
CA ASP A 295 -6.74 -5.54 -2.39
C ASP A 295 -6.22 -6.87 -2.96
N LEU A 296 -6.19 -7.88 -2.10
CA LEU A 296 -5.89 -9.25 -2.49
C LEU A 296 -7.16 -9.83 -3.13
N VAL A 297 -7.07 -10.17 -4.42
CA VAL A 297 -8.25 -10.42 -5.27
C VAL A 297 -8.20 -11.78 -5.97
N GLU A 298 -9.32 -12.48 -6.01
CA GLU A 298 -9.56 -13.69 -6.80
C GLU A 298 -11.05 -13.75 -7.18
N ASN A 299 -11.35 -14.54 -8.19
CA ASN A 299 -12.72 -14.90 -8.51
C ASN A 299 -12.76 -16.41 -8.77
N GLY A 300 -13.19 -17.16 -7.75
CA GLY A 300 -13.16 -18.61 -7.75
C GLY A 300 -13.92 -19.21 -8.94
N VAL A 301 -15.05 -18.61 -9.35
CA VAL A 301 -15.84 -19.08 -10.49
C VAL A 301 -15.09 -18.86 -11.80
N LEU A 302 -14.61 -17.64 -12.06
CA LEU A 302 -13.87 -17.32 -13.26
C LEU A 302 -12.56 -18.13 -13.34
N CYS A 303 -11.83 -18.30 -12.23
CA CYS A 303 -10.62 -19.12 -12.17
C CYS A 303 -10.90 -20.59 -12.52
N ARG A 304 -12.00 -21.16 -12.03
CA ARG A 304 -12.37 -22.55 -12.34
C ARG A 304 -12.62 -22.74 -13.84
N ILE A 305 -13.23 -21.76 -14.47
CA ILE A 305 -13.57 -21.76 -15.90
C ILE A 305 -12.35 -21.44 -16.78
N TYR A 306 -11.44 -20.56 -16.34
CA TYR A 306 -10.27 -20.16 -17.12
C TYR A 306 -9.31 -21.35 -17.34
N PRO A 307 -8.96 -21.70 -18.59
CA PRO A 307 -8.24 -22.94 -18.88
C PRO A 307 -6.75 -22.91 -18.50
N LEU A 308 -6.11 -21.74 -18.52
CA LEU A 308 -4.70 -21.59 -18.19
C LEU A 308 -4.56 -21.20 -16.72
N LYS A 309 -4.01 -22.08 -15.89
CA LYS A 309 -3.79 -21.77 -14.47
C LYS A 309 -2.60 -22.55 -13.91
N LYS A 310 -1.92 -21.95 -12.94
CA LYS A 310 -0.82 -22.56 -12.17
C LYS A 310 -1.12 -22.64 -10.67
N ASN A 311 -2.05 -21.82 -10.17
CA ASN A 311 -2.42 -21.72 -8.75
C ASN A 311 -3.80 -22.34 -8.46
N SER A 312 -4.11 -22.51 -7.16
CA SER A 312 -5.43 -22.90 -6.65
C SER A 312 -6.50 -21.86 -7.00
N CYS A 313 -7.72 -22.31 -7.30
CA CYS A 313 -8.89 -21.42 -7.45
C CYS A 313 -9.68 -21.26 -6.14
N ASN A 314 -9.13 -21.70 -5.00
CA ASN A 314 -9.66 -21.32 -3.70
C ASN A 314 -9.22 -19.89 -3.39
N GLU A 315 -10.17 -18.98 -3.17
CA GLU A 315 -9.91 -17.56 -2.97
C GLU A 315 -9.01 -17.29 -1.75
N MET A 316 -9.18 -18.03 -0.64
CA MET A 316 -8.31 -17.85 0.53
C MET A 316 -6.88 -18.38 0.30
N ASP A 317 -6.65 -19.34 -0.60
CA ASP A 317 -5.29 -19.71 -1.02
C ASP A 317 -4.65 -18.56 -1.84
N ALA A 318 -5.43 -17.89 -2.70
CA ALA A 318 -4.98 -16.73 -3.45
C ALA A 318 -4.64 -15.56 -2.52
N VAL A 319 -5.50 -15.24 -1.54
CA VAL A 319 -5.24 -14.23 -0.49
C VAL A 319 -3.92 -14.50 0.23
N ARG A 320 -3.67 -15.75 0.68
CA ARG A 320 -2.40 -16.13 1.35
C ARG A 320 -1.20 -15.93 0.44
N LEU A 321 -1.31 -16.36 -0.82
CA LEU A 321 -0.23 -16.26 -1.80
C LEU A 321 0.09 -14.79 -2.10
N GLN A 322 -0.93 -13.99 -2.40
CA GLN A 322 -0.77 -12.59 -2.72
C GLN A 322 -0.25 -11.78 -1.53
N ALA A 323 -0.73 -12.02 -0.30
CA ALA A 323 -0.16 -11.40 0.90
C ALA A 323 1.34 -11.70 1.01
N LYS A 324 1.76 -12.95 0.78
CA LYS A 324 3.18 -13.32 0.72
C LYS A 324 3.92 -12.54 -0.38
N ARG A 325 3.36 -12.39 -1.58
CA ARG A 325 3.98 -11.60 -2.67
C ARG A 325 4.17 -10.13 -2.31
N MET A 326 3.24 -9.54 -1.56
CA MET A 326 3.35 -8.16 -1.10
C MET A 326 4.52 -7.97 -0.13
N TYR A 327 4.75 -8.92 0.79
CA TYR A 327 5.95 -8.89 1.65
C TYR A 327 7.24 -9.16 0.87
N GLU A 328 7.23 -10.07 -0.12
CA GLU A 328 8.39 -10.29 -0.98
C GLU A 328 8.74 -9.05 -1.81
N LEU A 329 7.74 -8.33 -2.33
CA LEU A 329 7.93 -7.04 -3.01
C LEU A 329 8.52 -6.00 -2.04
N GLN A 330 8.01 -5.92 -0.81
CA GLN A 330 8.56 -5.03 0.21
C GLN A 330 10.06 -5.31 0.47
N ASP A 331 10.42 -6.59 0.59
CA ASP A 331 11.80 -7.03 0.82
C ASP A 331 12.69 -6.80 -0.40
N TYR A 332 12.15 -6.98 -1.61
CA TYR A 332 12.84 -6.66 -2.85
C TYR A 332 13.16 -5.16 -2.94
N ILE A 333 12.18 -4.29 -2.67
CA ILE A 333 12.38 -2.82 -2.63
C ILE A 333 13.38 -2.44 -1.53
N ASP A 334 13.35 -3.11 -0.39
CA ASP A 334 14.36 -2.95 0.67
C ASP A 334 15.76 -3.35 0.20
N ALA A 335 15.89 -4.45 -0.53
CA ALA A 335 17.15 -4.89 -1.10
C ALA A 335 17.73 -3.83 -2.06
N GLN A 336 16.89 -3.26 -2.93
CA GLN A 336 17.29 -2.15 -3.82
C GLN A 336 17.71 -0.89 -3.04
N ALA A 337 17.13 -0.66 -1.86
CA ALA A 337 17.38 0.50 -1.01
C ALA A 337 18.50 0.31 0.04
N GLY A 338 19.17 -0.84 0.05
CA GLY A 338 20.30 -1.10 0.94
C GLY A 338 19.92 -1.71 2.30
N GLY A 339 18.81 -2.47 2.35
CA GLY A 339 18.49 -3.38 3.44
C GLY A 339 17.08 -3.21 4.03
N PRO A 340 16.70 -4.04 5.02
CA PRO A 340 15.38 -4.07 5.61
C PRO A 340 14.95 -2.70 6.16
N GLY A 341 13.72 -2.30 5.82
CA GLY A 341 13.14 -1.02 6.20
C GLY A 341 13.84 0.20 5.61
N LYS A 342 14.65 0.07 4.56
CA LYS A 342 15.27 1.22 3.85
C LYS A 342 14.44 1.69 2.66
N GLY A 343 13.65 0.80 2.08
CA GLY A 343 12.76 1.04 0.95
C GLY A 343 11.60 2.00 1.27
N PHE A 344 10.98 2.51 0.22
CA PHE A 344 9.87 3.46 0.29
C PHE A 344 8.52 2.80 0.59
N PHE A 345 8.33 1.54 0.18
CA PHE A 345 7.06 0.81 0.26
C PHE A 345 6.93 0.08 1.60
N ARG A 346 5.97 0.40 2.48
CA ARG A 346 5.80 -0.28 3.79
C ARG A 346 4.37 -0.77 4.01
N ILE A 347 4.20 -2.06 4.22
CA ILE A 347 2.93 -2.64 4.68
C ILE A 347 2.67 -2.19 6.12
N VAL A 348 1.44 -1.73 6.40
CA VAL A 348 1.03 -1.18 7.69
C VAL A 348 -0.30 -1.77 8.14
N THR A 349 -0.46 -1.95 9.45
CA THR A 349 -1.62 -2.68 10.02
C THR A 349 -2.51 -1.81 10.92
N ASN A 350 -2.13 -0.55 11.12
CA ASN A 350 -2.86 0.38 11.97
C ASN A 350 -2.54 1.84 11.57
N PRO A 351 -3.44 2.79 11.85
CA PRO A 351 -3.28 4.16 11.37
C PRO A 351 -2.12 4.91 12.02
N PHE A 352 -1.72 4.49 13.23
CA PHE A 352 -0.61 5.13 13.94
C PHE A 352 0.74 4.74 13.34
N GLU A 353 0.84 3.53 12.79
CA GLU A 353 1.98 3.06 12.02
C GLU A 353 2.02 3.71 10.64
N ALA A 354 0.89 3.66 9.91
CA ALA A 354 0.72 4.34 8.63
C ALA A 354 1.17 5.81 8.69
N ARG A 355 0.70 6.55 9.70
CA ARG A 355 1.11 7.94 9.94
C ARG A 355 2.61 8.10 10.22
N ARG A 356 3.26 7.14 10.89
CA ARG A 356 4.71 7.20 11.12
C ARG A 356 5.48 6.97 9.82
N VAL A 357 5.07 5.98 9.04
CA VAL A 357 5.64 5.64 7.73
C VAL A 357 5.55 6.84 6.80
N ILE A 358 4.35 7.41 6.64
CA ILE A 358 4.13 8.58 5.79
C ILE A 358 5.00 9.75 6.23
N ASN A 359 5.05 10.03 7.54
CA ASN A 359 5.88 11.12 8.05
C ASN A 359 7.39 10.84 8.01
N ASP A 360 7.82 9.59 7.84
CA ASP A 360 9.22 9.24 7.52
C ASP A 360 9.54 9.43 6.02
N GLY A 361 8.53 9.84 5.24
CA GLY A 361 8.61 10.08 3.80
C GLY A 361 8.40 8.84 2.97
N LYS A 362 7.73 7.80 3.49
CA LYS A 362 7.52 6.52 2.82
C LYS A 362 6.05 6.35 2.41
N LEU A 363 5.80 5.44 1.49
CA LEU A 363 4.46 5.00 1.08
C LEU A 363 3.94 3.97 2.08
N ALA A 364 2.75 4.22 2.64
CA ALA A 364 2.05 3.29 3.50
C ALA A 364 1.10 2.42 2.67
N ILE A 365 1.25 1.10 2.77
CA ILE A 365 0.49 0.11 2.03
C ILE A 365 -0.46 -0.57 3.00
N VAL A 366 -1.75 -0.43 2.75
CA VAL A 366 -2.82 -1.10 3.48
C VAL A 366 -3.21 -2.32 2.67
N LEU A 367 -3.13 -3.52 3.25
CA LEU A 367 -3.63 -4.71 2.58
C LEU A 367 -5.14 -4.80 2.79
N GLY A 368 -5.86 -4.89 1.67
CA GLY A 368 -7.29 -5.12 1.57
C GLY A 368 -7.61 -6.54 1.09
N ILE A 369 -8.89 -6.92 0.98
CA ILE A 369 -9.34 -8.17 0.34
C ILE A 369 -10.62 -7.88 -0.44
N GLU A 370 -10.66 -8.34 -1.68
CA GLU A 370 -11.83 -8.26 -2.54
C GLU A 370 -12.11 -9.63 -3.16
N GLU A 371 -13.01 -10.38 -2.53
CA GLU A 371 -13.24 -11.80 -2.80
C GLU A 371 -14.74 -12.08 -2.74
N SER A 372 -15.23 -13.02 -3.55
CA SER A 372 -16.67 -13.35 -3.57
C SER A 372 -17.04 -14.49 -2.61
N GLU A 373 -16.10 -15.41 -2.39
CA GLU A 373 -16.10 -16.55 -1.50
C GLU A 373 -15.22 -16.28 -0.25
N LEU A 374 -15.22 -15.05 0.28
CA LEU A 374 -14.44 -14.63 1.46
C LEU A 374 -14.55 -15.64 2.62
N PHE A 375 -13.43 -16.08 3.18
CA PHE A 375 -13.34 -17.15 4.21
C PHE A 375 -13.87 -18.53 3.78
N GLY A 376 -14.12 -18.74 2.48
CA GLY A 376 -14.85 -19.89 1.95
C GLY A 376 -16.37 -19.82 2.19
N CYS A 377 -16.89 -18.65 2.56
CA CYS A 377 -18.29 -18.45 2.93
C CYS A 377 -19.17 -18.14 1.72
N THR A 378 -19.52 -19.19 0.98
CA THR A 378 -20.54 -19.13 -0.07
C THR A 378 -21.94 -19.38 0.49
N GLU A 379 -22.96 -19.17 -0.33
CA GLU A 379 -24.32 -19.60 -0.05
C GLU A 379 -24.78 -20.57 -1.14
N HIS A 380 -25.69 -21.49 -0.80
CA HIS A 380 -26.39 -22.31 -1.77
C HIS A 380 -27.86 -22.45 -1.38
N LEU A 381 -28.77 -22.03 -2.26
CA LEU A 381 -30.21 -22.00 -2.05
C LEU A 381 -30.59 -21.34 -0.72
N ASP A 382 -30.03 -20.15 -0.46
CA ASP A 382 -30.24 -19.36 0.75
C ASP A 382 -29.68 -19.99 2.04
N VAL A 383 -28.84 -21.02 1.91
CA VAL A 383 -28.17 -21.66 3.04
C VAL A 383 -26.68 -21.29 3.03
N PRO A 384 -26.16 -20.62 4.07
CA PRO A 384 -24.73 -20.34 4.17
C PRO A 384 -23.96 -21.65 4.28
N GLN A 385 -22.86 -21.77 3.53
CA GLN A 385 -21.96 -22.93 3.52
C GLN A 385 -20.84 -22.81 4.56
N CYS A 386 -20.96 -21.85 5.48
CA CYS A 386 -20.04 -21.63 6.57
C CYS A 386 -20.80 -21.17 7.83
N THR A 387 -20.06 -21.04 8.93
CA THR A 387 -20.55 -20.70 10.25
C THR A 387 -19.86 -19.46 10.80
N ILE A 388 -20.37 -18.91 11.90
CA ILE A 388 -19.69 -17.82 12.61
C ILE A 388 -18.30 -18.22 13.11
N ASP A 389 -18.07 -19.50 13.43
CA ASP A 389 -16.75 -19.99 13.84
C ASP A 389 -15.74 -19.92 12.68
N ASP A 390 -16.20 -20.09 11.43
CA ASP A 390 -15.38 -19.93 10.23
C ASP A 390 -15.01 -18.46 10.03
N VAL A 391 -15.97 -17.55 10.21
CA VAL A 391 -15.75 -16.10 10.17
C VAL A 391 -14.75 -15.64 11.23
N GLU A 392 -14.88 -16.10 12.48
CA GLU A 392 -13.95 -15.73 13.55
C GLU A 392 -12.52 -16.23 13.28
N ARG A 393 -12.37 -17.42 12.67
CA ARG A 393 -11.06 -17.91 12.21
C ARG A 393 -10.53 -17.10 11.02
N GLY A 394 -11.39 -16.77 10.06
CA GLY A 394 -11.05 -15.98 8.89
C GLY A 394 -10.56 -14.58 9.26
N ILE A 395 -11.28 -13.86 10.13
CA ILE A 395 -10.87 -12.54 10.63
C ILE A 395 -9.51 -12.62 11.33
N LYS A 396 -9.30 -13.66 12.15
CA LYS A 396 -7.99 -13.86 12.80
C LYS A 396 -6.89 -14.07 11.75
N GLU A 397 -7.12 -14.95 10.78
CA GLU A 397 -6.17 -15.26 9.73
C GLU A 397 -5.77 -14.02 8.93
N VAL A 398 -6.73 -13.25 8.42
CA VAL A 398 -6.42 -12.09 7.57
C VAL A 398 -5.71 -10.99 8.36
N LYS A 399 -6.02 -10.84 9.65
CA LYS A 399 -5.26 -9.95 10.55
C LYS A 399 -3.83 -10.44 10.79
N ASP A 400 -3.61 -11.75 10.90
CA ASP A 400 -2.25 -12.33 10.98
C ASP A 400 -1.45 -12.10 9.68
N LEU A 401 -2.13 -12.05 8.53
CA LEU A 401 -1.54 -11.66 7.23
C LEU A 401 -1.25 -10.15 7.13
N GLY A 402 -1.87 -9.32 7.98
CA GLY A 402 -1.70 -7.87 8.00
C GLY A 402 -2.81 -7.07 7.31
N VAL A 403 -3.90 -7.73 6.92
CA VAL A 403 -5.08 -7.10 6.30
C VAL A 403 -5.78 -6.17 7.30
N SER A 404 -6.22 -5.02 6.80
CA SER A 404 -6.83 -3.95 7.61
C SER A 404 -8.15 -3.40 7.06
N SER A 405 -8.45 -3.68 5.79
CA SER A 405 -9.73 -3.41 5.13
C SER A 405 -10.15 -4.63 4.33
N PHE A 406 -11.45 -4.79 4.05
CA PHE A 406 -11.92 -5.73 3.02
C PHE A 406 -13.40 -5.55 2.71
N TYR A 407 -13.80 -6.10 1.57
CA TYR A 407 -15.15 -6.14 1.02
C TYR A 407 -15.89 -7.36 1.59
N PRO A 408 -17.04 -7.17 2.28
CA PRO A 408 -17.87 -8.29 2.72
C PRO A 408 -18.55 -9.04 1.56
N VAL A 409 -18.85 -8.32 0.48
CA VAL A 409 -19.49 -8.83 -0.73
C VAL A 409 -18.78 -8.24 -1.94
N HIS A 410 -18.43 -9.09 -2.91
CA HIS A 410 -17.84 -8.68 -4.18
C HIS A 410 -18.79 -9.04 -5.34
N LYS A 411 -18.44 -9.99 -6.22
CA LYS A 411 -19.12 -10.22 -7.50
C LYS A 411 -20.38 -11.09 -7.46
N PHE A 412 -20.57 -11.83 -6.37
CA PHE A 412 -21.67 -12.78 -6.20
C PHE A 412 -22.41 -12.54 -4.88
N ASP A 413 -23.72 -12.83 -4.87
CA ASP A 413 -24.43 -13.03 -3.60
C ASP A 413 -23.75 -14.19 -2.87
N ASN A 414 -23.39 -13.95 -1.62
CA ASN A 414 -22.63 -14.90 -0.81
C ASN A 414 -23.29 -15.10 0.57
N ALA A 415 -22.59 -15.79 1.48
CA ALA A 415 -23.13 -16.04 2.80
C ALA A 415 -23.38 -14.77 3.63
N PHE A 416 -22.86 -13.61 3.23
CA PHE A 416 -22.92 -12.35 3.96
C PHE A 416 -23.97 -11.39 3.42
N GLY A 417 -24.21 -11.34 2.12
CA GLY A 417 -25.24 -10.46 1.56
C GLY A 417 -25.33 -10.45 0.05
N GLY A 418 -26.18 -9.54 -0.44
CA GLY A 418 -26.39 -9.33 -1.87
C GLY A 418 -25.31 -8.48 -2.54
N THR A 419 -24.96 -8.82 -3.77
CA THR A 419 -24.06 -8.05 -4.63
C THR A 419 -24.81 -7.01 -5.45
N ARG A 420 -24.14 -5.90 -5.77
CA ARG A 420 -24.53 -5.00 -6.85
C ARG A 420 -24.23 -5.67 -8.18
N PHE A 421 -25.19 -5.60 -9.09
CA PHE A 421 -25.07 -6.25 -10.40
C PHE A 421 -23.85 -5.80 -11.21
N ASP A 422 -23.41 -6.69 -12.09
CA ASP A 422 -22.66 -6.32 -13.28
C ASP A 422 -23.62 -5.98 -14.41
N SER A 423 -23.18 -5.10 -15.31
CA SER A 423 -23.97 -4.62 -16.42
C SER A 423 -23.81 -5.42 -17.71
N GLY A 424 -24.81 -5.25 -18.57
CA GLY A 424 -24.82 -5.75 -19.95
C GLY A 424 -24.49 -7.23 -20.08
N ALA A 425 -23.74 -7.57 -21.13
CA ALA A 425 -23.49 -8.96 -21.51
C ALA A 425 -22.59 -9.69 -20.50
N PHE A 426 -21.65 -8.98 -19.87
CA PHE A 426 -20.85 -9.51 -18.77
C PHE A 426 -21.73 -9.84 -17.56
N GLY A 427 -22.63 -8.93 -17.20
CA GLY A 427 -23.60 -9.14 -16.13
C GLY A 427 -24.49 -10.36 -16.36
N ALA A 428 -24.92 -10.60 -17.59
CA ALA A 428 -25.66 -11.83 -17.91
C ALA A 428 -24.85 -13.10 -17.63
N ALA A 429 -23.56 -13.08 -17.91
CA ALA A 429 -22.67 -14.22 -17.69
C ALA A 429 -22.26 -14.40 -16.22
N ILE A 430 -22.02 -13.29 -15.50
CA ILE A 430 -21.87 -13.30 -14.04
C ILE A 430 -23.15 -13.82 -13.37
N ASN A 431 -24.34 -13.48 -13.85
CA ASN A 431 -25.59 -14.00 -13.32
C ASN A 431 -25.75 -15.52 -13.56
N ALA A 432 -25.23 -16.03 -14.69
CA ALA A 432 -25.16 -17.47 -14.92
C ALA A 432 -24.19 -18.16 -13.93
N ALA A 433 -23.03 -17.55 -13.69
CA ALA A 433 -22.05 -17.98 -12.69
C ALA A 433 -22.62 -17.92 -11.26
N GLN A 434 -23.40 -16.89 -10.93
CA GLN A 434 -24.17 -16.75 -9.69
C GLN A 434 -25.08 -17.96 -9.50
N PHE A 435 -25.84 -18.35 -10.52
CA PHE A 435 -26.68 -19.55 -10.45
C PHE A 435 -25.86 -20.83 -10.24
N GLY A 436 -24.71 -20.95 -10.91
CA GLY A 436 -23.81 -22.08 -10.72
C GLY A 436 -23.26 -22.19 -9.29
N LEU A 437 -22.96 -21.05 -8.65
CA LEU A 437 -22.42 -20.99 -7.29
C LEU A 437 -23.52 -21.16 -6.23
N SER A 438 -24.57 -20.33 -6.31
CA SER A 438 -25.62 -20.17 -5.29
C SER A 438 -26.88 -20.99 -5.54
N GLY A 439 -27.06 -21.56 -6.73
CA GLY A 439 -28.31 -22.24 -7.08
C GLY A 439 -29.47 -21.31 -7.43
N HIS A 440 -29.27 -19.98 -7.47
CA HIS A 440 -30.28 -19.02 -7.92
C HIS A 440 -29.66 -17.90 -8.77
N PHE A 441 -30.47 -17.27 -9.62
CA PHE A 441 -30.09 -16.02 -10.29
C PHE A 441 -30.29 -14.83 -9.36
N TRP A 442 -29.78 -13.66 -9.75
CA TRP A 442 -30.05 -12.41 -9.05
C TRP A 442 -31.55 -12.15 -8.88
N GLN A 443 -31.92 -11.73 -7.67
CA GLN A 443 -33.30 -11.41 -7.34
C GLN A 443 -33.49 -9.90 -7.42
N VAL A 444 -34.29 -9.46 -8.40
CA VAL A 444 -34.46 -8.02 -8.69
C VAL A 444 -35.76 -7.48 -8.12
N GLY A 445 -35.71 -6.25 -7.63
CA GLY A 445 -36.86 -5.50 -7.18
C GLY A 445 -36.74 -4.03 -7.54
N ALA A 446 -37.77 -3.27 -7.17
CA ALA A 446 -37.73 -1.81 -7.27
C ALA A 446 -36.70 -1.25 -6.28
N CYS A 447 -35.90 -0.29 -6.73
CA CYS A 447 -35.00 0.46 -5.87
C CYS A 447 -35.74 1.49 -5.02
N PRO A 448 -35.20 1.86 -3.85
CA PRO A 448 -35.55 3.11 -3.17
C PRO A 448 -35.43 4.32 -4.12
N ASP A 449 -36.24 5.36 -3.89
CA ASP A 449 -36.34 6.51 -4.78
C ASP A 449 -34.97 7.16 -5.06
N GLY A 450 -34.55 7.13 -6.33
CA GLY A 450 -33.31 7.75 -6.82
C GLY A 450 -32.11 6.80 -6.86
N GLU A 451 -32.15 5.68 -6.14
CA GLU A 451 -31.06 4.71 -6.08
C GLU A 451 -31.14 3.70 -7.22
N ALA A 452 -29.99 3.11 -7.56
CA ALA A 452 -29.91 2.01 -8.50
C ALA A 452 -28.68 1.14 -8.26
N ASP A 453 -28.85 -0.19 -8.35
CA ASP A 453 -27.72 -1.04 -8.73
C ASP A 453 -27.42 -0.85 -10.22
N ASN A 454 -26.34 -1.46 -10.71
CA ASN A 454 -25.99 -1.33 -12.11
C ASN A 454 -27.07 -1.94 -13.03
N PRO A 455 -27.32 -1.35 -14.21
CA PRO A 455 -28.39 -1.80 -15.09
C PRO A 455 -28.14 -3.23 -15.58
N LEU A 456 -29.16 -4.08 -15.49
CA LEU A 456 -29.15 -5.44 -16.01
C LEU A 456 -29.41 -5.49 -17.52
N ALA A 457 -28.91 -6.54 -18.17
CA ALA A 457 -29.28 -6.84 -19.55
C ALA A 457 -30.78 -7.16 -19.64
N THR A 458 -31.52 -6.39 -20.44
CA THR A 458 -32.97 -6.56 -20.63
C THR A 458 -33.34 -7.57 -21.72
N ALA A 459 -32.35 -8.21 -22.38
CA ALA A 459 -32.57 -9.21 -23.43
C ALA A 459 -31.44 -10.26 -23.47
N LEU A 460 -31.78 -11.49 -23.88
CA LEU A 460 -30.82 -12.55 -24.15
C LEU A 460 -29.90 -12.16 -25.32
N PRO A 461 -28.57 -12.39 -25.23
CA PRO A 461 -27.67 -12.22 -26.38
C PRO A 461 -28.13 -13.17 -27.49
N GLY A 462 -28.70 -12.63 -28.57
CA GLY A 462 -29.22 -13.41 -29.70
C GLY A 462 -30.58 -13.00 -30.25
N ALA A 463 -31.36 -12.15 -29.58
CA ALA A 463 -32.70 -11.75 -30.04
C ALA A 463 -32.81 -10.32 -30.61
N SER A 464 -31.78 -9.49 -30.49
CA SER A 464 -31.72 -8.17 -31.14
C SER A 464 -30.28 -7.72 -31.24
N GLY A 465 -29.88 -7.22 -32.42
CA GLY A 465 -28.55 -6.67 -32.65
C GLY A 465 -28.17 -5.67 -31.56
N ALA A 466 -26.89 -5.71 -31.18
CA ALA A 466 -26.27 -4.91 -30.13
C ALA A 466 -26.47 -3.39 -30.33
N GLN A 467 -27.62 -2.86 -29.91
CA GLN A 467 -27.90 -1.43 -29.81
C GLN A 467 -29.01 -1.21 -28.76
N ALA A 468 -28.66 -1.01 -27.49
CA ALA A 468 -29.41 -0.18 -26.54
C ALA A 468 -28.76 -0.18 -25.13
N ASN A 469 -27.87 0.79 -24.88
CA ASN A 469 -27.87 1.71 -23.71
C ASN A 469 -26.50 2.40 -23.61
N ALA A 470 -26.26 3.31 -24.56
CA ALA A 470 -25.08 4.15 -24.65
C ALA A 470 -25.20 5.38 -23.72
N SER A 471 -25.20 5.17 -22.40
CA SER A 471 -25.13 6.28 -21.43
C SER A 471 -24.24 6.03 -20.22
N GLN A 472 -23.40 4.99 -20.23
CA GLN A 472 -22.21 4.88 -19.40
C GLN A 472 -21.10 4.36 -20.31
N GLY A 473 -19.93 5.03 -20.27
CA GLY A 473 -18.72 4.81 -21.09
C GLY A 473 -18.79 3.80 -22.24
N ALA A 474 -18.64 4.28 -23.48
CA ALA A 474 -18.61 3.43 -24.68
C ALA A 474 -17.56 2.29 -24.64
N GLU A 475 -16.60 2.34 -23.72
CA GLU A 475 -15.52 1.37 -23.50
C GLU A 475 -15.94 0.20 -22.59
N ASN A 476 -16.77 0.43 -21.55
CA ASN A 476 -17.36 -0.65 -20.74
C ASN A 476 -18.19 -1.61 -21.60
N GLY A 477 -18.85 -1.09 -22.65
CA GLY A 477 -19.60 -1.92 -23.60
C GLY A 477 -18.72 -2.88 -24.43
N VAL A 478 -17.45 -2.54 -24.66
CA VAL A 478 -16.47 -3.39 -25.38
C VAL A 478 -15.98 -4.51 -24.46
N LEU A 479 -15.64 -4.16 -23.21
CA LEU A 479 -15.28 -5.11 -22.16
C LEU A 479 -16.39 -6.15 -21.93
N GLU A 480 -17.63 -5.67 -21.81
CA GLU A 480 -18.81 -6.50 -21.59
C GLU A 480 -19.09 -7.46 -22.75
N ALA A 481 -19.07 -6.97 -24.00
CA ALA A 481 -19.25 -7.78 -25.19
C ALA A 481 -18.13 -8.81 -25.35
N GLY A 482 -16.93 -8.40 -24.96
CA GLY A 482 -15.73 -9.17 -25.00
C GLY A 482 -15.69 -10.39 -24.11
N MET A 483 -15.91 -10.17 -22.83
CA MET A 483 -15.99 -11.25 -21.84
C MET A 483 -17.21 -12.15 -22.08
N ALA A 484 -18.33 -11.62 -22.58
CA ALA A 484 -19.44 -12.45 -23.04
C ALA A 484 -19.02 -13.38 -24.19
N SER A 485 -18.22 -12.89 -25.14
CA SER A 485 -17.64 -13.74 -26.19
C SER A 485 -16.68 -14.80 -25.64
N PHE A 486 -15.88 -14.46 -24.62
CA PHE A 486 -15.02 -15.43 -23.93
C PHE A 486 -15.85 -16.55 -23.29
N LEU A 487 -16.91 -16.19 -22.56
CA LEU A 487 -17.77 -17.14 -21.85
C LEU A 487 -18.60 -18.01 -22.80
N ASP A 488 -19.05 -17.49 -23.94
CA ASP A 488 -19.74 -18.27 -24.99
C ASP A 488 -18.82 -19.29 -25.67
N GLN A 489 -17.51 -19.02 -25.72
CA GLN A 489 -16.51 -19.93 -26.29
C GLN A 489 -16.09 -21.05 -25.33
N LEU A 490 -16.51 -21.01 -24.06
CA LEU A 490 -16.09 -21.98 -23.05
C LEU A 490 -16.99 -23.22 -23.04
N PRO A 491 -16.45 -24.43 -23.34
CA PRO A 491 -17.24 -25.65 -23.34
C PRO A 491 -17.67 -26.02 -21.92
N GLY A 492 -18.97 -26.14 -21.68
CA GLY A 492 -19.51 -26.73 -20.44
C GLY A 492 -20.38 -25.81 -19.58
N LEU A 493 -20.60 -24.55 -19.95
CA LEU A 493 -21.72 -23.79 -19.40
C LEU A 493 -23.02 -24.42 -19.93
N PRO A 494 -23.90 -24.95 -19.07
CA PRO A 494 -25.18 -25.47 -19.54
C PRO A 494 -25.93 -24.35 -20.26
N ALA A 495 -26.72 -24.69 -21.28
CA ALA A 495 -27.67 -23.78 -21.91
C ALA A 495 -28.76 -23.39 -20.90
N LEU A 496 -28.38 -22.57 -19.91
CA LEU A 496 -29.25 -22.05 -18.88
C LEU A 496 -30.16 -21.02 -19.55
N SER A 497 -31.46 -21.16 -19.32
CA SER A 497 -32.41 -20.11 -19.69
C SER A 497 -32.18 -18.95 -18.73
N LEU A 498 -31.44 -17.92 -19.18
CA LEU A 498 -31.21 -16.74 -18.36
C LEU A 498 -32.54 -16.00 -18.13
N PRO A 499 -32.79 -15.50 -16.91
CA PRO A 499 -33.98 -14.71 -16.62
C PRO A 499 -33.98 -13.42 -17.44
N VAL A 500 -35.18 -13.03 -17.90
CA VAL A 500 -35.41 -11.73 -18.51
C VAL A 500 -35.92 -10.78 -17.44
N TYR A 501 -35.18 -9.69 -17.21
CA TYR A 501 -35.54 -8.69 -16.23
C TYR A 501 -36.32 -7.53 -16.88
N PRO A 502 -37.30 -6.92 -16.16
CA PRO A 502 -38.02 -5.77 -16.68
C PRO A 502 -37.09 -4.56 -16.90
N PRO A 503 -37.45 -3.58 -17.74
CA PRO A 503 -36.68 -2.34 -17.87
C PRO A 503 -36.84 -1.44 -16.64
N GLY A 504 -35.84 -0.59 -16.35
CA GLY A 504 -35.86 0.41 -15.28
C GLY A 504 -34.73 0.24 -14.25
N PRO A 505 -34.56 1.19 -13.31
CA PRO A 505 -33.60 1.02 -12.22
C PRO A 505 -34.03 -0.19 -11.37
N GLN A 506 -33.12 -1.13 -11.22
CA GLN A 506 -33.33 -2.37 -10.47
C GLN A 506 -32.28 -2.49 -9.38
N CYS A 507 -32.70 -3.07 -8.27
CA CYS A 507 -31.83 -3.35 -7.16
C CYS A 507 -31.94 -4.82 -6.82
N ASN A 508 -30.83 -5.40 -6.40
CA ASN A 508 -30.80 -6.69 -5.75
C ASN A 508 -31.57 -6.57 -4.44
N VAL A 509 -32.61 -7.39 -4.29
CA VAL A 509 -33.46 -7.36 -3.10
C VAL A 509 -32.75 -7.93 -1.86
N ARG A 510 -31.61 -8.60 -2.06
CA ARG A 510 -30.84 -9.21 -0.97
C ARG A 510 -30.06 -8.15 -0.20
N GLY A 511 -30.42 -7.98 1.07
CA GLY A 511 -29.67 -7.23 2.09
C GLY A 511 -28.55 -8.07 2.71
N LEU A 512 -28.15 -7.73 3.94
CA LEU A 512 -27.23 -8.59 4.70
C LEU A 512 -27.98 -9.82 5.21
N THR A 513 -27.31 -10.97 5.21
CA THR A 513 -27.80 -12.15 5.92
C THR A 513 -27.55 -12.03 7.42
N ALA A 514 -28.10 -12.94 8.23
CA ALA A 514 -27.77 -13.00 9.66
C ALA A 514 -26.25 -13.15 9.93
N LEU A 515 -25.54 -13.89 9.07
CA LEU A 515 -24.09 -14.03 9.17
C LEU A 515 -23.36 -12.75 8.70
N GLY A 516 -23.89 -12.05 7.70
CA GLY A 516 -23.40 -10.74 7.27
C GLY A 516 -23.47 -9.69 8.37
N HIS A 517 -24.61 -9.60 9.07
CA HIS A 517 -24.74 -8.73 10.27
C HIS A 517 -23.66 -9.05 11.31
N GLN A 518 -23.41 -10.33 11.57
CA GLN A 518 -22.36 -10.76 12.50
C GLN A 518 -20.95 -10.44 12.00
N LEU A 519 -20.67 -10.58 10.70
CA LEU A 519 -19.40 -10.19 10.09
C LEU A 519 -19.13 -8.70 10.27
N ILE A 520 -20.10 -7.83 9.95
CA ILE A 520 -19.95 -6.38 10.14
C ILE A 520 -19.69 -6.04 11.61
N ASP A 521 -20.42 -6.65 12.54
CA ASP A 521 -20.18 -6.48 13.98
C ASP A 521 -18.76 -6.87 14.38
N ARG A 522 -18.24 -7.99 13.85
CA ARG A 522 -16.87 -8.44 14.11
C ARG A 522 -15.83 -7.53 13.49
N MET A 523 -16.05 -7.03 12.27
CA MET A 523 -15.15 -6.05 11.65
C MET A 523 -15.02 -4.78 12.50
N ILE A 524 -16.13 -4.28 13.05
CA ILE A 524 -16.15 -3.14 13.98
C ILE A 524 -15.36 -3.44 15.26
N ASP A 525 -15.62 -4.61 15.88
CA ASP A 525 -14.98 -5.03 17.13
C ASP A 525 -13.47 -5.23 16.95
N ASP A 526 -13.04 -5.67 15.77
CA ASP A 526 -11.65 -5.93 15.41
C ASP A 526 -10.92 -4.73 14.77
N HIS A 527 -11.58 -3.58 14.65
CA HIS A 527 -11.08 -2.32 14.08
C HIS A 527 -10.69 -2.41 12.59
N LEU A 528 -11.38 -3.26 11.84
CA LEU A 528 -11.23 -3.41 10.39
C LEU A 528 -12.05 -2.35 9.65
N LEU A 529 -11.52 -1.81 8.57
CA LEU A 529 -12.26 -0.91 7.69
C LEU A 529 -13.22 -1.73 6.81
N VAL A 530 -14.46 -1.29 6.71
CA VAL A 530 -15.49 -1.92 5.88
C VAL A 530 -15.53 -1.22 4.53
N GLU A 531 -15.26 -1.97 3.47
CA GLU A 531 -15.40 -1.48 2.10
C GLU A 531 -16.79 -1.86 1.59
N VAL A 532 -17.56 -0.88 1.13
CA VAL A 532 -18.99 -1.05 0.80
C VAL A 532 -19.29 -0.98 -0.69
N ASP A 533 -18.26 -0.76 -1.51
CA ASP A 533 -18.36 -0.96 -2.94
C ASP A 533 -18.72 -2.44 -3.22
N HIS A 534 -19.32 -2.71 -4.38
CA HIS A 534 -19.89 -4.02 -4.77
C HIS A 534 -21.05 -4.58 -3.95
N MET A 535 -21.36 -4.03 -2.78
CA MET A 535 -22.57 -4.42 -2.05
C MET A 535 -23.82 -3.91 -2.78
N SER A 536 -24.90 -4.71 -2.78
CA SER A 536 -26.21 -4.23 -3.23
C SER A 536 -26.64 -3.00 -2.43
N VAL A 537 -27.52 -2.18 -3.00
CA VAL A 537 -28.16 -1.07 -2.27
C VAL A 537 -28.68 -1.52 -0.89
N ALA A 538 -29.40 -2.64 -0.82
CA ALA A 538 -29.96 -3.14 0.44
C ALA A 538 -28.86 -3.55 1.45
N ALA A 539 -27.85 -4.30 1.02
CA ALA A 539 -26.80 -4.79 1.92
C ALA A 539 -25.90 -3.65 2.41
N ARG A 540 -25.60 -2.69 1.52
CA ARG A 540 -24.88 -1.47 1.86
C ARG A 540 -25.65 -0.64 2.90
N ASP A 541 -26.94 -0.40 2.69
CA ASP A 541 -27.73 0.43 3.60
C ASP A 541 -27.87 -0.19 5.00
N GLU A 542 -28.05 -1.50 5.07
CA GLU A 542 -28.02 -2.24 6.33
C GLU A 542 -26.64 -2.13 7.01
N THR A 543 -25.56 -2.26 6.23
CA THR A 543 -24.19 -2.05 6.74
C THR A 543 -24.03 -0.65 7.32
N LEU A 544 -24.37 0.40 6.55
CA LEU A 544 -24.28 1.79 7.01
C LEU A 544 -25.14 2.05 8.24
N ALA A 545 -26.32 1.43 8.34
CA ALA A 545 -27.16 1.48 9.54
C ALA A 545 -26.47 0.88 10.77
N ILE A 546 -25.85 -0.30 10.65
CA ILE A 546 -25.05 -0.91 11.73
C ILE A 546 -23.93 0.03 12.15
N LEU A 547 -23.17 0.57 11.19
CA LEU A 547 -22.07 1.50 11.47
C LEU A 547 -22.54 2.76 12.19
N ARG A 548 -23.70 3.30 11.78
CA ARG A 548 -24.35 4.46 12.40
C ARG A 548 -24.73 4.19 13.85
N ASP A 549 -25.38 3.07 14.11
CA ASP A 549 -25.83 2.68 15.45
C ASP A 549 -24.65 2.38 16.39
N ARG A 550 -23.57 1.81 15.83
CA ARG A 550 -22.32 1.54 16.54
C ARG A 550 -21.42 2.77 16.67
N GLY A 551 -21.73 3.86 15.95
CA GLY A 551 -20.90 5.07 15.89
C GLY A 551 -19.50 4.83 15.31
N TYR A 552 -19.40 3.93 14.32
CA TYR A 552 -18.16 3.51 13.70
C TYR A 552 -17.90 4.27 12.40
N SER A 553 -16.72 4.90 12.31
CA SER A 553 -16.34 5.69 11.13
C SER A 553 -15.55 4.90 10.09
N GLY A 554 -15.15 3.65 10.37
CA GLY A 554 -14.26 2.87 9.51
C GLY A 554 -14.96 2.30 8.28
N VAL A 555 -15.46 3.17 7.40
CA VAL A 555 -16.13 2.81 6.14
C VAL A 555 -15.52 3.54 4.96
N LEU A 556 -15.34 2.82 3.86
CA LEU A 556 -14.72 3.28 2.63
C LEU A 556 -15.60 2.95 1.41
N SER A 557 -15.60 3.84 0.43
CA SER A 557 -15.99 3.58 -0.96
C SER A 557 -14.85 4.15 -1.81
N GLY A 558 -14.02 3.28 -2.37
CA GLY A 558 -12.71 3.60 -2.92
C GLY A 558 -12.69 3.75 -4.43
N HIS A 559 -13.54 3.02 -5.15
CA HIS A 559 -13.51 2.91 -6.62
C HIS A 559 -14.90 3.05 -7.30
N GLU A 560 -15.87 3.65 -6.61
CA GLU A 560 -17.20 4.04 -7.14
C GLU A 560 -18.16 2.92 -7.58
N TRP A 561 -18.00 1.70 -7.08
CA TRP A 561 -18.97 0.61 -7.31
C TRP A 561 -20.14 0.63 -6.33
N SER A 562 -20.12 1.49 -5.30
CA SER A 562 -21.30 1.83 -4.50
C SER A 562 -22.13 2.93 -5.17
N ASP A 563 -23.45 2.89 -5.02
CA ASP A 563 -24.30 3.95 -5.56
C ASP A 563 -24.02 5.26 -4.81
N LYS A 564 -23.79 6.32 -5.59
CA LYS A 564 -23.25 7.59 -5.10
C LYS A 564 -24.23 8.35 -4.19
N HIS A 565 -25.48 7.90 -4.03
CA HIS A 565 -26.39 8.43 -2.98
C HIS A 565 -25.88 8.12 -1.57
N SER A 566 -25.12 7.03 -1.40
CA SER A 566 -24.53 6.63 -0.12
C SER A 566 -23.37 7.52 0.35
N TYR A 567 -22.77 8.31 -0.53
CA TYR A 567 -21.59 9.14 -0.21
C TYR A 567 -21.85 10.10 0.93
N LYS A 568 -23.04 10.73 0.93
CA LYS A 568 -23.43 11.63 2.00
C LYS A 568 -23.43 10.93 3.35
N GLU A 569 -23.99 9.73 3.42
CA GLU A 569 -24.04 8.96 4.66
C GLU A 569 -22.64 8.51 5.10
N ILE A 570 -21.82 7.97 4.19
CA ILE A 570 -20.43 7.59 4.45
C ILE A 570 -19.66 8.78 5.05
N LEU A 571 -19.77 9.97 4.45
CA LEU A 571 -19.12 11.17 4.93
C LEU A 571 -19.68 11.67 6.27
N ASP A 572 -20.98 11.50 6.55
CA ASP A 572 -21.62 11.86 7.82
C ASP A 572 -21.30 10.88 8.97
N LEU A 573 -20.95 9.63 8.67
CA LEU A 573 -20.33 8.68 9.60
C LEU A 573 -18.86 9.00 9.88
N GLY A 574 -18.25 9.81 9.02
CA GLY A 574 -16.82 10.11 9.06
C GLY A 574 -15.96 9.04 8.40
N GLY A 575 -16.54 8.28 7.46
CA GLY A 575 -15.82 7.47 6.50
C GLY A 575 -15.14 8.31 5.42
N MET A 576 -14.68 7.66 4.36
CA MET A 576 -14.02 8.33 3.23
C MET A 576 -14.52 7.77 1.90
N VAL A 577 -14.60 8.65 0.90
CA VAL A 577 -14.89 8.30 -0.49
C VAL A 577 -13.71 8.69 -1.38
N GLY A 578 -13.49 7.90 -2.43
CA GLY A 578 -12.57 8.18 -3.52
C GLY A 578 -13.29 8.07 -4.86
N GLY A 579 -12.88 8.90 -5.82
CA GLY A 579 -13.40 8.79 -7.18
C GLY A 579 -12.67 7.71 -7.99
N ARG A 580 -13.33 7.09 -8.96
CA ARG A 580 -12.74 6.09 -9.86
C ARG A 580 -11.88 6.85 -10.86
N ALA A 581 -10.63 6.43 -11.03
CA ALA A 581 -9.70 7.13 -11.90
C ALA A 581 -9.84 6.65 -13.36
N ASP A 582 -10.97 6.93 -14.00
CA ASP A 582 -11.25 6.50 -15.40
C ASP A 582 -10.80 7.53 -16.43
N ASP A 583 -11.06 8.81 -16.16
CA ASP A 583 -10.64 9.93 -17.00
C ASP A 583 -10.62 11.23 -16.19
N VAL A 584 -10.08 12.31 -16.80
CA VAL A 584 -9.94 13.60 -16.12
C VAL A 584 -11.29 14.29 -15.96
N GLU A 585 -12.11 14.29 -17.01
CA GLU A 585 -13.36 15.04 -17.10
C GLU A 585 -14.43 14.51 -16.13
N GLY A 586 -14.64 13.20 -16.13
CA GLY A 586 -15.54 12.47 -15.25
C GLY A 586 -15.11 12.59 -13.79
N PHE A 587 -13.81 12.42 -13.51
CA PHE A 587 -13.30 12.56 -12.15
C PHE A 587 -13.50 13.98 -11.58
N VAL A 588 -13.26 15.01 -12.39
CA VAL A 588 -13.54 16.41 -12.02
C VAL A 588 -15.04 16.62 -11.82
N ALA A 589 -15.88 16.14 -12.74
CA ALA A 589 -17.33 16.28 -12.65
C ALA A 589 -17.91 15.61 -11.39
N ASP A 590 -17.42 14.43 -11.04
CA ASP A 590 -17.82 13.72 -9.83
C ASP A 590 -17.37 14.45 -8.57
N TYR A 591 -16.13 14.95 -8.53
CA TYR A 591 -15.69 15.79 -7.42
C TYR A 591 -16.59 17.03 -7.25
N GLU A 592 -16.87 17.77 -8.32
CA GLU A 592 -17.73 18.96 -8.26
C GLU A 592 -19.14 18.63 -7.77
N LYS A 593 -19.69 17.50 -8.21
CA LYS A 593 -21.04 17.06 -7.85
C LYS A 593 -21.14 16.57 -6.40
N TYR A 594 -20.16 15.80 -5.92
CA TYR A 594 -20.29 15.06 -4.66
C TYR A 594 -19.46 15.62 -3.50
N SER A 595 -18.38 16.37 -3.75
CA SER A 595 -17.63 17.05 -2.66
C SER A 595 -18.47 18.00 -1.79
N PRO A 596 -19.58 18.63 -2.26
CA PRO A 596 -20.48 19.40 -1.40
C PRO A 596 -21.19 18.55 -0.32
N MET A 597 -21.22 17.23 -0.45
CA MET A 597 -21.81 16.31 0.55
C MET A 597 -20.94 16.15 1.80
N GLN A 598 -19.73 16.72 1.82
CA GLN A 598 -18.82 16.67 2.95
C GLN A 598 -19.48 17.03 4.30
N SER A 599 -19.16 16.25 5.33
CA SER A 599 -19.65 16.55 6.67
C SER A 599 -18.76 17.60 7.35
N PRO A 600 -19.32 18.69 7.91
CA PRO A 600 -18.53 19.70 8.63
C PRO A 600 -17.95 19.19 9.96
N LYS A 601 -18.29 17.96 10.36
CA LYS A 601 -17.82 17.32 11.60
C LYS A 601 -16.40 16.74 11.50
N TYR A 602 -15.95 16.44 10.29
CA TYR A 602 -14.72 15.69 10.06
C TYR A 602 -13.79 16.41 9.10
N PHE A 603 -12.51 16.04 9.16
CA PHE A 603 -11.54 16.53 8.21
C PHE A 603 -11.83 15.93 6.82
N PHE A 604 -12.14 16.79 5.85
CA PHE A 604 -12.40 16.37 4.48
C PHE A 604 -11.11 16.26 3.66
N GLY A 605 -11.09 15.27 2.79
CA GLY A 605 -10.14 15.03 1.70
C GLY A 605 -10.81 14.12 0.67
N TRP A 606 -10.26 14.08 -0.54
CA TRP A 606 -10.78 13.30 -1.65
C TRP A 606 -9.74 12.26 -2.07
N GLY A 607 -10.11 10.98 -2.14
CA GLY A 607 -9.24 9.91 -2.63
C GLY A 607 -9.43 9.66 -4.12
N TYR A 608 -8.63 8.74 -4.66
CA TYR A 608 -8.84 8.15 -5.98
C TYR A 608 -8.66 6.63 -5.89
N GLY A 609 -9.39 5.88 -6.70
CA GLY A 609 -9.26 4.43 -6.84
C GLY A 609 -9.03 4.10 -8.32
N PRO A 610 -7.80 3.82 -8.74
CA PRO A 610 -7.50 3.49 -10.13
C PRO A 610 -7.78 2.03 -10.49
N ASP A 611 -7.94 1.13 -9.51
CA ASP A 611 -8.32 -0.28 -9.74
C ASP A 611 -7.43 -0.97 -10.79
N ALA A 612 -6.13 -0.74 -10.66
CA ALA A 612 -5.20 -1.24 -11.65
C ALA A 612 -4.91 -2.72 -11.44
N ASN A 613 -4.69 -3.42 -12.55
CA ASN A 613 -4.64 -4.87 -12.63
C ASN A 613 -5.93 -5.59 -12.14
N GLY A 614 -7.03 -4.87 -11.81
CA GLY A 614 -8.31 -5.43 -11.37
C GLY A 614 -9.30 -5.75 -12.50
N LEU A 615 -8.82 -5.76 -13.76
CA LEU A 615 -9.63 -5.76 -14.99
C LEU A 615 -10.40 -4.44 -15.25
N GLY A 616 -9.98 -3.34 -14.63
CA GLY A 616 -10.41 -1.99 -14.95
C GLY A 616 -9.36 -1.20 -15.76
N ASP A 617 -9.82 -0.25 -16.57
CA ASP A 617 -8.94 0.65 -17.30
C ASP A 617 -8.29 1.66 -16.33
N LEU A 618 -7.05 2.03 -16.62
CA LEU A 618 -6.40 3.21 -16.04
C LEU A 618 -6.84 4.48 -16.80
N PRO A 619 -6.59 5.69 -16.27
CA PRO A 619 -7.09 6.89 -16.89
C PRO A 619 -6.70 7.03 -18.37
N LYS A 620 -7.69 7.17 -19.25
CA LYS A 620 -7.44 7.43 -20.69
C LYS A 620 -6.85 8.83 -20.92
N PRO A 621 -6.29 9.14 -22.11
CA PRO A 621 -5.88 10.49 -22.45
C PRO A 621 -7.03 11.48 -22.29
N SER A 622 -6.76 12.63 -21.64
CA SER A 622 -7.73 13.74 -21.54
C SER A 622 -8.14 14.25 -22.93
N GLU A 623 -9.40 14.61 -23.09
CA GLU A 623 -9.93 15.25 -24.30
C GLU A 623 -9.79 16.78 -24.24
N ASP A 624 -9.26 17.32 -23.14
CA ASP A 624 -9.16 18.75 -22.95
C ASP A 624 -8.12 19.43 -23.86
N SER A 625 -8.26 20.75 -23.98
CA SER A 625 -7.38 21.57 -24.84
C SER A 625 -6.07 22.01 -24.17
N ASN A 626 -5.81 21.61 -22.92
CA ASN A 626 -4.72 22.06 -22.09
C ASN A 626 -3.78 20.91 -21.69
N PRO A 627 -3.01 20.36 -22.65
CA PRO A 627 -2.19 19.19 -22.42
C PRO A 627 -1.09 19.42 -21.39
N VAL A 628 -0.72 18.36 -20.67
CA VAL A 628 0.41 18.33 -19.75
C VAL A 628 1.71 18.69 -20.48
N ARG A 629 2.47 19.62 -19.91
CA ARG A 629 3.75 20.09 -20.46
C ARG A 629 4.92 19.71 -19.56
N TYR A 630 5.96 19.16 -20.17
CA TYR A 630 7.16 18.71 -19.48
C TYR A 630 8.31 19.73 -19.58
N PRO A 631 9.14 19.87 -18.52
CA PRO A 631 8.94 19.27 -17.21
C PRO A 631 7.84 19.97 -16.40
N PHE A 632 7.16 19.23 -15.53
CA PHE A 632 6.20 19.77 -14.54
C PHE A 632 6.63 19.45 -13.11
N LYS A 633 5.92 20.00 -12.13
CA LYS A 633 6.15 19.73 -10.70
C LYS A 633 5.00 18.92 -10.12
N SER A 634 5.31 17.97 -9.24
CA SER A 634 4.34 17.37 -8.31
C SER A 634 3.40 18.42 -7.71
N LEU A 635 2.18 18.00 -7.34
CA LEU A 635 1.18 18.89 -6.73
C LEU A 635 1.67 19.63 -5.49
N ALA A 636 2.60 19.03 -4.73
CA ALA A 636 3.25 19.65 -3.58
C ALA A 636 4.48 20.52 -3.92
N GLY A 637 5.00 20.42 -5.14
CA GLY A 637 6.06 21.28 -5.69
C GLY A 637 7.51 20.82 -5.45
N ASP A 638 7.71 19.70 -4.76
CA ASP A 638 9.00 19.19 -4.25
C ASP A 638 9.77 18.27 -5.22
N VAL A 639 9.06 17.66 -6.16
CA VAL A 639 9.63 16.84 -7.24
C VAL A 639 9.27 17.41 -8.60
N THR A 640 10.24 17.44 -9.51
CA THR A 640 10.07 17.79 -10.93
C THR A 640 10.12 16.52 -11.77
N PHE A 641 9.21 16.39 -12.74
CA PHE A 641 9.07 15.24 -13.62
C PHE A 641 9.27 15.61 -15.08
N ASP A 642 10.01 14.77 -15.79
CA ASP A 642 10.04 14.69 -17.26
C ASP A 642 9.18 13.50 -17.72
N ARG A 643 9.01 13.36 -19.05
CA ARG A 643 8.34 12.19 -19.64
C ARG A 643 8.96 10.90 -19.12
N GLN A 644 8.11 9.94 -18.81
CA GLN A 644 8.54 8.65 -18.28
C GLN A 644 9.18 7.81 -19.38
N VAL A 645 10.30 7.15 -19.08
CA VAL A 645 11.02 6.26 -19.99
C VAL A 645 11.16 4.86 -19.40
N SER A 646 10.59 3.87 -20.08
CA SER A 646 10.75 2.45 -19.76
C SER A 646 11.43 1.76 -20.95
N GLY A 647 12.66 1.27 -20.75
CA GLY A 647 13.45 0.70 -21.83
C GLY A 647 13.71 1.71 -22.94
N GLU A 648 13.22 1.40 -24.14
CA GLU A 648 13.32 2.23 -25.34
C GLU A 648 12.10 3.14 -25.54
N ARG A 649 10.99 2.89 -24.83
CA ARG A 649 9.76 3.70 -24.95
C ARG A 649 9.78 4.91 -24.04
N THR A 650 9.41 6.05 -24.61
CA THR A 650 9.05 7.26 -23.88
C THR A 650 7.55 7.41 -23.90
N PHE A 651 6.92 7.50 -22.74
CA PHE A 651 5.47 7.67 -22.59
C PHE A 651 5.10 9.15 -22.46
N ASP A 652 3.94 9.51 -23.00
CA ASP A 652 3.33 10.84 -22.92
C ASP A 652 1.86 10.69 -22.52
N VAL A 653 1.48 11.18 -21.34
CA VAL A 653 0.12 11.03 -20.81
C VAL A 653 -0.95 11.59 -21.75
N ASN A 654 -0.60 12.59 -22.55
CA ASN A 654 -1.54 13.23 -23.49
C ASN A 654 -1.92 12.32 -24.67
N THR A 655 -1.14 11.26 -24.93
CA THR A 655 -1.41 10.32 -26.04
C THR A 655 -1.56 8.88 -25.57
N ASP A 656 -0.80 8.48 -24.56
CA ASP A 656 -0.80 7.13 -24.01
C ASP A 656 -1.78 6.96 -22.84
N GLY A 657 -2.32 8.06 -22.31
CA GLY A 657 -3.07 8.05 -21.06
C GLY A 657 -2.16 7.63 -19.91
N THR A 658 -2.75 7.07 -18.87
CA THR A 658 -2.04 6.49 -17.75
C THR A 658 -1.75 5.01 -18.04
N ALA A 659 -0.86 4.74 -18.99
CA ALA A 659 -0.52 3.37 -19.39
C ALA A 659 -0.03 2.47 -18.25
N HIS A 660 0.54 3.05 -17.20
CA HIS A 660 1.02 2.37 -16.00
C HIS A 660 1.16 3.36 -14.84
N TYR A 661 1.40 2.88 -13.62
CA TYR A 661 1.51 3.69 -12.38
C TYR A 661 2.52 4.83 -12.47
N GLY A 662 3.54 4.65 -13.30
CA GLY A 662 4.56 5.64 -13.53
C GLY A 662 4.01 6.94 -14.10
N LEU A 663 2.80 6.97 -14.65
CA LEU A 663 2.17 8.15 -15.24
C LEU A 663 1.11 8.79 -14.32
N LEU A 664 0.82 8.23 -13.14
CA LEU A 664 -0.08 8.86 -12.18
C LEU A 664 0.32 10.31 -11.81
N PRO A 665 1.62 10.65 -11.61
CA PRO A 665 2.00 12.04 -11.39
C PRO A 665 1.63 12.98 -12.56
N ASP A 666 1.60 12.45 -13.77
CA ASP A 666 1.27 13.17 -15.00
C ASP A 666 -0.25 13.38 -15.08
N TRP A 667 -1.04 12.34 -14.76
CA TRP A 667 -2.49 12.45 -14.59
C TRP A 667 -2.89 13.43 -13.48
N PHE A 668 -2.15 13.47 -12.35
CA PHE A 668 -2.41 14.46 -11.30
C PHE A 668 -2.15 15.89 -11.78
N GLU A 669 -1.13 16.11 -12.61
CA GLU A 669 -0.90 17.41 -13.24
C GLU A 669 -2.04 17.76 -14.20
N ASP A 670 -2.55 16.78 -14.95
CA ASP A 670 -3.70 16.95 -15.84
C ASP A 670 -4.95 17.38 -15.07
N LEU A 671 -5.29 16.67 -13.99
CA LEU A 671 -6.35 17.07 -13.05
C LEU A 671 -6.16 18.48 -12.50
N ARG A 672 -4.92 18.86 -12.16
CA ARG A 672 -4.60 20.21 -11.68
C ARG A 672 -4.85 21.26 -12.76
N LEU A 673 -4.57 20.94 -14.02
CA LEU A 673 -4.82 21.82 -15.16
C LEU A 673 -6.32 21.96 -15.41
N ALA A 674 -7.09 20.86 -15.36
CA ALA A 674 -8.54 20.84 -15.51
C ALA A 674 -9.27 21.60 -14.38
N ASP A 675 -8.87 21.41 -13.12
CA ASP A 675 -9.39 22.13 -11.93
C ASP A 675 -8.83 23.57 -11.81
N GLY A 676 -7.90 23.98 -12.69
CA GLY A 676 -7.24 25.28 -12.62
C GLY A 676 -6.43 25.49 -11.31
N GLY A 677 -6.01 24.41 -10.66
CA GLY A 677 -5.36 24.41 -9.34
C GLY A 677 -6.30 24.75 -8.17
N GLY A 678 -7.59 24.50 -8.34
CA GLY A 678 -8.68 24.81 -7.43
C GLY A 678 -8.82 23.89 -6.22
N ASN A 679 -10.08 23.53 -5.93
CA ASN A 679 -10.45 22.85 -4.70
C ASN A 679 -10.11 21.36 -4.75
N LEU A 680 -10.23 20.73 -5.93
CA LEU A 680 -9.93 19.31 -6.11
C LEU A 680 -8.48 19.03 -5.75
N THR A 681 -7.54 19.78 -6.34
CA THR A 681 -6.11 19.61 -6.08
C THR A 681 -5.79 19.68 -4.58
N ARG A 682 -6.39 20.65 -3.88
CA ARG A 682 -6.20 20.82 -2.43
C ARG A 682 -6.75 19.63 -1.65
N ASP A 683 -7.94 19.16 -1.99
CA ASP A 683 -8.63 18.12 -1.24
C ASP A 683 -8.06 16.72 -1.54
N MET A 684 -7.51 16.49 -2.74
CA MET A 684 -6.68 15.33 -3.04
C MET A 684 -5.40 15.31 -2.19
N LEU A 685 -4.68 16.44 -2.07
CA LEU A 685 -3.51 16.55 -1.19
C LEU A 685 -3.84 16.37 0.31
N ARG A 686 -5.12 16.37 0.67
CA ARG A 686 -5.62 16.07 2.01
C ARG A 686 -6.06 14.62 2.17
N GLY A 687 -6.11 13.83 1.09
CA GLY A 687 -6.59 12.45 1.05
C GLY A 687 -5.91 11.54 2.07
N SER A 688 -4.58 11.54 2.11
CA SER A 688 -3.84 10.71 3.10
C SER A 688 -4.17 11.04 4.55
N GLU A 689 -4.40 12.33 4.89
CA GLU A 689 -4.78 12.70 6.26
C GLU A 689 -6.22 12.28 6.54
N ALA A 690 -7.14 12.49 5.58
CA ALA A 690 -8.54 12.09 5.72
C ALA A 690 -8.68 10.58 5.97
N TYR A 691 -7.98 9.75 5.18
CA TYR A 691 -7.95 8.29 5.35
C TYR A 691 -7.43 7.90 6.73
N LEU A 692 -6.28 8.47 7.14
CA LEU A 692 -5.71 8.20 8.46
C LEU A 692 -6.63 8.63 9.59
N GLU A 693 -7.33 9.75 9.46
CA GLU A 693 -8.29 10.21 10.47
C GLU A 693 -9.52 9.30 10.54
N THR A 694 -10.01 8.80 9.40
CA THR A 694 -11.05 7.75 9.32
C THR A 694 -10.65 6.50 10.06
N TRP A 695 -9.46 5.98 9.76
CA TRP A 695 -8.93 4.77 10.38
C TRP A 695 -8.58 4.98 11.87
N GLU A 696 -8.13 6.16 12.29
CA GLU A 696 -7.96 6.49 13.71
C GLU A 696 -9.28 6.41 14.48
N ARG A 697 -10.39 6.87 13.90
CA ARG A 697 -11.72 6.79 14.53
C ARG A 697 -12.20 5.35 14.65
N ALA A 698 -11.90 4.49 13.66
CA ALA A 698 -12.13 3.05 13.73
C ALA A 698 -11.43 2.41 14.96
N TYR A 699 -10.24 2.91 15.31
CA TYR A 699 -9.49 2.55 16.53
C TYR A 699 -9.96 3.26 17.83
N GLY A 700 -11.14 3.87 17.81
CA GLY A 700 -11.77 4.53 18.97
C GLY A 700 -11.18 5.91 19.31
N VAL A 701 -10.41 6.53 18.41
CA VAL A 701 -10.01 7.94 18.58
C VAL A 701 -11.25 8.81 18.36
N ALA A 702 -11.72 9.48 19.42
CA ALA A 702 -12.86 10.39 19.29
C ALA A 702 -12.59 11.51 18.25
N PRO A 703 -13.59 11.94 17.46
CA PRO A 703 -13.42 13.01 16.49
C PRO A 703 -13.10 14.35 17.16
N GLU A 704 -12.78 15.36 16.34
CA GLU A 704 -12.48 16.69 16.84
C GLU A 704 -13.63 17.23 17.69
N ARG A 705 -13.30 17.71 18.91
CA ARG A 705 -14.25 18.38 19.80
C ARG A 705 -13.61 19.55 20.52
N CYS A 706 -14.25 20.72 20.46
CA CYS A 706 -13.78 21.88 21.20
C CYS A 706 -13.84 21.67 22.71
N ARG A 707 -12.74 22.04 23.37
CA ARG A 707 -12.55 21.89 24.82
C ARG A 707 -13.34 22.93 25.60
N SER A 708 -13.58 22.61 26.86
CA SER A 708 -14.25 23.53 27.78
C SER A 708 -13.53 24.88 27.85
N ALA A 709 -14.32 25.96 27.84
CA ALA A 709 -13.84 27.32 28.10
C ALA A 709 -13.28 27.48 29.52
N ARG A 710 -13.71 26.62 30.45
CA ARG A 710 -13.23 26.53 31.84
C ARG A 710 -12.30 25.32 31.96
N ALA A 711 -11.01 25.57 32.11
CA ALA A 711 -10.00 24.52 32.26
C ALA A 711 -8.99 24.89 33.34
N ARG A 712 -8.86 24.03 34.36
CA ARG A 712 -7.80 24.17 35.37
C ARG A 712 -6.65 23.22 34.99
N ILE A 713 -5.57 23.79 34.47
CA ILE A 713 -4.36 23.06 34.10
C ILE A 713 -3.58 22.75 35.38
N THR A 714 -3.41 21.46 35.64
CA THR A 714 -2.69 20.95 36.81
C THR A 714 -1.22 20.72 36.47
N ARG A 715 -0.40 20.40 37.47
CA ARG A 715 1.02 20.00 37.25
C ARG A 715 1.16 18.72 36.41
N ARG A 716 0.10 17.95 36.24
CA ARG A 716 0.06 16.78 35.36
C ARG A 716 -0.36 17.13 33.93
N GLY A 717 -0.98 18.29 33.69
CA GLY A 717 -1.63 18.66 32.43
C GLY A 717 -3.14 18.91 32.62
N PHE A 718 -3.91 18.69 31.55
CA PHE A 718 -5.36 18.88 31.51
C PHE A 718 -6.08 17.62 31.01
N GLY A 719 -6.92 17.01 31.84
CA GLY A 719 -7.65 15.78 31.50
C GLY A 719 -6.73 14.66 31.01
N ALA A 720 -6.97 14.18 29.80
CA ALA A 720 -6.15 13.18 29.10
C ALA A 720 -4.81 13.74 28.57
N MET A 721 -4.68 15.06 28.45
CA MET A 721 -3.49 15.72 27.92
C MET A 721 -2.48 15.90 29.04
N ARG A 722 -1.66 14.86 29.27
CA ARG A 722 -0.72 14.80 30.40
C ARG A 722 0.73 14.95 29.95
N ILE A 723 1.52 15.67 30.75
CA ILE A 723 2.97 15.76 30.57
C ILE A 723 3.59 14.35 30.58
N ASN A 724 4.62 14.15 29.75
CA ASN A 724 5.34 12.90 29.48
C ASN A 724 4.56 11.79 28.76
N ARG A 725 3.26 11.98 28.48
CA ARG A 725 2.50 11.02 27.66
C ARG A 725 2.94 11.09 26.19
N PRO A 726 3.10 9.95 25.49
CA PRO A 726 3.40 9.93 24.05
C PRO A 726 2.29 10.58 23.22
N ALA A 727 2.64 11.12 22.04
CA ALA A 727 1.71 11.79 21.12
C ALA A 727 0.48 10.93 20.78
N PHE A 728 0.67 9.69 20.33
CA PHE A 728 -0.46 8.80 20.05
C PHE A 728 -1.27 8.42 21.31
N GLY A 729 -0.64 8.41 22.48
CA GLY A 729 -1.37 8.27 23.74
C GLY A 729 -2.23 9.49 24.10
N ILE A 730 -1.80 10.69 23.70
CA ILE A 730 -2.61 11.91 23.78
C ILE A 730 -3.75 11.85 22.77
N LEU A 731 -3.48 11.43 21.53
CA LEU A 731 -4.49 11.28 20.48
C LEU A 731 -5.60 10.31 20.89
N ARG A 732 -5.25 9.05 21.24
CA ARG A 732 -6.22 8.02 21.65
C ARG A 732 -7.12 8.41 22.82
N LYS A 733 -6.59 9.17 23.78
CA LYS A 733 -7.36 9.56 24.99
C LYS A 733 -7.96 10.96 24.92
N GLY A 734 -7.41 11.82 24.06
CA GLY A 734 -7.85 13.19 23.87
C GLY A 734 -8.87 13.31 22.74
N GLY A 735 -8.80 12.46 21.72
CA GLY A 735 -9.46 12.65 20.44
C GLY A 735 -8.62 13.45 19.44
N GLN A 736 -9.11 13.55 18.21
CA GLN A 736 -8.46 14.23 17.10
C GLN A 736 -8.28 15.73 17.40
N PRO A 737 -7.08 16.28 17.16
CA PRO A 737 -6.82 17.71 17.31
C PRO A 737 -7.27 18.48 16.08
N SER A 738 -7.67 19.73 16.30
CA SER A 738 -8.03 20.67 15.21
C SER A 738 -6.86 21.03 14.30
N LEU A 739 -5.62 20.76 14.74
CA LEU A 739 -4.43 20.87 13.93
C LEU A 739 -3.29 20.05 14.54
N ARG A 740 -2.60 19.28 13.70
CA ARG A 740 -1.33 18.61 14.02
C ARG A 740 -0.21 19.31 13.26
N ARG A 741 0.60 20.10 13.95
CA ARG A 741 1.69 20.83 13.28
C ARG A 741 3.02 20.60 13.95
N ALA A 742 3.97 20.11 13.16
CA ALA A 742 5.31 19.78 13.61
C ALA A 742 5.28 18.88 14.85
N ARG A 743 5.60 19.41 16.03
CA ARG A 743 5.59 18.68 17.30
C ARG A 743 4.52 19.21 18.24
N SER A 744 3.32 19.48 17.73
CA SER A 744 2.22 19.98 18.55
C SER A 744 0.85 19.52 18.07
N TYR A 745 -0.04 19.34 19.03
CA TYR A 745 -1.48 19.21 18.81
C TYR A 745 -2.18 20.46 19.35
N ARG A 746 -3.07 21.03 18.55
CA ARG A 746 -3.94 22.13 18.94
C ARG A 746 -5.38 21.62 18.98
N TYR A 747 -6.12 22.10 19.96
CA TYR A 747 -7.54 21.83 20.09
C TYR A 747 -8.26 23.17 20.22
N CYS A 748 -9.38 23.32 19.51
CA CYS A 748 -10.26 24.46 19.70
C CYS A 748 -10.82 24.51 21.13
N VAL A 749 -11.17 25.69 21.60
CA VAL A 749 -11.82 25.93 22.90
C VAL A 749 -13.14 26.64 22.65
N ARG A 750 -14.21 26.22 23.35
CA ARG A 750 -15.53 26.86 23.25
C ARG A 750 -15.43 28.34 23.60
N HIS A 751 -16.12 29.19 22.83
CA HIS A 751 -16.08 30.65 22.98
C HIS A 751 -14.69 31.29 22.72
N GLY A 752 -13.81 30.60 21.99
CA GLY A 752 -12.53 31.14 21.52
C GLY A 752 -11.32 30.73 22.38
N GLY A 753 -10.14 30.91 21.80
CA GLY A 753 -8.87 30.42 22.35
C GLY A 753 -8.58 28.98 21.95
N GLN A 754 -7.46 28.44 22.46
CA GLN A 754 -6.94 27.13 22.08
C GLN A 754 -6.29 26.42 23.25
N LEU A 755 -6.30 25.09 23.19
CA LEU A 755 -5.50 24.24 24.06
C LEU A 755 -4.40 23.58 23.23
N LEU A 756 -3.16 23.79 23.66
CA LEU A 756 -1.94 23.33 22.99
C LEU A 756 -1.28 22.22 23.80
N VAL A 757 -0.93 21.13 23.13
CA VAL A 757 0.00 20.12 23.63
C VAL A 757 1.26 20.16 22.78
N GLY A 758 2.40 20.54 23.39
CA GLY A 758 3.69 20.58 22.72
C GLY A 758 4.54 19.36 23.08
N PHE A 759 5.19 18.74 22.11
CA PHE A 759 5.97 17.50 22.26
C PHE A 759 7.48 17.75 22.15
N ASN A 760 8.27 16.99 22.90
CA ASN A 760 9.72 16.96 22.74
C ASN A 760 10.15 16.14 21.52
N LYS A 761 11.46 16.06 21.25
CA LYS A 761 12.02 15.27 20.13
C LYS A 761 11.69 13.76 20.19
N ARG A 762 11.35 13.23 21.36
CA ARG A 762 10.93 11.82 21.56
C ARG A 762 9.40 11.64 21.47
N GLY A 763 8.66 12.64 21.00
CA GLY A 763 7.20 12.59 20.89
C GLY A 763 6.46 12.53 22.22
N ARG A 764 7.09 12.93 23.34
CA ARG A 764 6.44 13.00 24.66
C ARG A 764 6.02 14.42 24.98
N ALA A 765 4.80 14.57 25.51
CA ALA A 765 4.22 15.87 25.87
C ALA A 765 5.13 16.61 26.86
N ALA A 766 5.69 17.72 26.42
CA ALA A 766 6.57 18.57 27.19
C ALA A 766 5.87 19.85 27.66
N LEU A 767 4.72 20.19 27.08
CA LEU A 767 3.93 21.38 27.38
C LEU A 767 2.44 21.04 27.25
N VAL A 768 1.61 21.56 28.16
CA VAL A 768 0.17 21.68 28.00
C VAL A 768 -0.24 23.09 28.42
N ALA A 769 -0.75 23.90 27.50
CA ALA A 769 -1.07 25.31 27.74
C ALA A 769 -2.38 25.70 27.06
N GLY A 770 -3.13 26.60 27.68
CA GLY A 770 -4.44 27.04 27.21
C GLY A 770 -4.56 28.56 27.17
N SER A 771 -5.22 29.07 26.13
CA SER A 771 -5.55 30.50 25.94
C SER A 771 -7.05 30.78 26.01
N GLY A 772 -7.86 29.81 26.45
CA GLY A 772 -9.29 30.04 26.67
C GLY A 772 -9.51 31.05 27.79
N ARG A 773 -10.56 31.88 27.67
CA ARG A 773 -10.86 33.00 28.60
C ARG A 773 -10.90 32.61 30.09
N HIS A 774 -11.26 31.36 30.42
CA HIS A 774 -11.29 30.86 31.80
C HIS A 774 -10.31 29.70 32.03
N HIS A 775 -9.23 29.65 31.25
CA HIS A 775 -8.14 28.71 31.48
C HIS A 775 -7.22 29.26 32.56
N SER A 776 -6.75 28.39 33.45
CA SER A 776 -5.84 28.76 34.54
C SER A 776 -4.80 27.69 34.77
N ALA A 777 -3.64 28.08 35.30
CA ALA A 777 -2.60 27.18 35.76
C ALA A 777 -2.17 27.61 37.17
N GLY A 778 -2.39 26.73 38.15
CA GLY A 778 -2.26 27.12 39.56
C GLY A 778 -3.31 28.17 39.93
N PRO A 779 -2.94 29.27 40.61
CA PRO A 779 -3.85 30.34 40.99
C PRO A 779 -4.03 31.44 39.94
N ILE A 780 -3.33 31.36 38.79
CA ILE A 780 -3.33 32.41 37.76
C ILE A 780 -4.08 31.95 36.52
N GLY A 781 -5.03 32.77 36.07
CA GLY A 781 -5.88 32.60 34.91
C GLY A 781 -5.51 33.50 33.73
N VAL A 782 -6.05 33.14 32.57
CA VAL A 782 -6.10 34.03 31.39
C VAL A 782 -6.98 35.23 31.71
N GLY A 783 -6.50 36.43 31.41
CA GLY A 783 -7.14 37.70 31.75
C GLY A 783 -6.65 38.35 33.05
N ASP A 784 -5.94 37.61 33.91
CA ASP A 784 -5.34 38.18 35.13
C ASP A 784 -4.25 39.19 34.77
N ARG A 785 -3.95 40.12 35.69
CA ARG A 785 -2.92 41.14 35.44
C ARG A 785 -1.53 40.52 35.52
N GLU A 786 -0.63 40.94 34.64
CA GLU A 786 0.79 40.53 34.68
C GLU A 786 1.45 40.84 36.04
N SER A 787 0.97 41.87 36.76
CA SER A 787 1.43 42.19 38.12
C SER A 787 1.21 41.04 39.11
N GLU A 788 0.21 40.18 38.91
CA GLU A 788 -0.11 39.05 39.80
C GLU A 788 0.91 37.90 39.70
N LEU A 789 1.73 37.90 38.65
CA LEU A 789 2.85 36.98 38.47
C LEU A 789 4.07 37.38 39.30
N ARG A 790 4.18 38.65 39.73
CA ARG A 790 5.31 39.13 40.52
C ARG A 790 5.39 38.37 41.85
N GLY A 791 6.60 37.92 42.19
CA GLY A 791 6.84 37.09 43.38
C GLY A 791 6.52 35.60 43.20
N LYS A 792 5.60 35.23 42.30
CA LYS A 792 5.20 33.83 42.01
C LYS A 792 5.94 33.22 40.82
N ALA A 793 6.31 34.03 39.84
CA ALA A 793 6.98 33.62 38.61
C ALA A 793 8.17 34.54 38.28
N THR A 794 9.08 34.04 37.47
CA THR A 794 10.22 34.78 36.94
C THR A 794 10.03 35.00 35.45
N SER A 795 10.18 36.24 34.99
CA SER A 795 10.19 36.56 33.56
C SER A 795 11.45 35.99 32.92
N ILE A 796 11.27 35.20 31.87
CA ILE A 796 12.39 34.59 31.11
C ILE A 796 12.55 35.22 29.74
N SER A 797 11.55 35.96 29.26
CA SER A 797 11.65 36.87 28.11
C SER A 797 10.47 37.84 28.14
N ARG A 798 10.50 38.90 27.32
CA ARG A 798 9.33 39.77 27.12
C ARG A 798 8.06 38.93 26.90
N GLY A 799 7.06 39.12 27.76
CA GLY A 799 5.77 38.45 27.69
C GLY A 799 5.76 36.95 28.05
N LEU A 800 6.80 36.41 28.72
CA LEU A 800 6.84 34.99 29.11
C LEU A 800 7.44 34.79 30.49
N TRP A 801 6.67 34.09 31.32
CA TRP A 801 6.93 33.88 32.73
C TRP A 801 6.91 32.40 33.06
N ILE A 802 7.78 31.99 34.00
CA ILE A 802 7.81 30.63 34.53
C ILE A 802 7.70 30.64 36.06
N GLU A 803 6.84 29.79 36.61
CA GLU A 803 6.61 29.70 38.05
C GLU A 803 7.92 29.37 38.80
N ARG A 804 8.15 30.10 39.90
CA ARG A 804 9.21 29.77 40.86
C ARG A 804 8.77 28.51 41.62
N THR A 805 9.34 27.37 41.27
CA THR A 805 8.97 26.07 41.86
C THR A 805 10.07 25.52 42.76
N GLN A 806 9.65 24.77 43.79
CA GLN A 806 10.56 23.94 44.58
C GLN A 806 11.23 22.85 43.72
N PRO A 807 12.43 22.39 44.10
CA PRO A 807 12.99 21.13 43.61
C PRO A 807 11.94 20.00 43.70
N GLY A 808 12.03 18.97 42.86
CA GLY A 808 10.94 17.98 42.67
C GLY A 808 9.70 18.38 41.84
N ARG A 809 9.25 19.66 41.77
CA ARG A 809 7.97 20.02 41.10
C ARG A 809 8.07 20.40 39.61
N VAL A 810 6.97 20.19 38.87
CA VAL A 810 6.79 20.58 37.46
C VAL A 810 6.23 22.01 37.40
N PRO A 811 6.91 22.98 36.74
CA PRO A 811 6.51 24.39 36.79
C PRO A 811 5.34 24.74 35.88
N PHE A 812 4.56 25.73 36.30
CA PHE A 812 3.63 26.44 35.44
C PHE A 812 4.35 27.48 34.56
N VAL A 813 3.72 27.80 33.43
CA VAL A 813 4.20 28.77 32.44
C VAL A 813 3.06 29.69 32.04
N TYR A 814 3.36 30.98 31.87
CA TYR A 814 2.37 32.02 31.57
C TYR A 814 2.88 32.94 30.46
N GLY A 815 2.00 33.29 29.53
CA GLY A 815 2.25 34.31 28.51
C GLY A 815 1.51 35.59 28.85
N THR A 816 2.14 36.74 28.61
CA THR A 816 1.49 38.04 28.79
C THR A 816 1.62 38.93 27.55
N LYS A 817 0.59 39.73 27.29
CA LYS A 817 0.55 40.75 26.24
C LYS A 817 -0.26 41.94 26.78
N ALA A 818 0.24 43.16 26.55
CA ALA A 818 -0.39 44.39 27.03
C ALA A 818 -0.74 44.38 28.54
N GLY A 819 0.13 43.75 29.36
CA GLY A 819 -0.05 43.69 30.81
C GLY A 819 -1.09 42.67 31.31
N LEU A 820 -1.65 41.83 30.44
CA LEU A 820 -2.60 40.77 30.79
C LEU A 820 -2.05 39.39 30.45
N VAL A 821 -2.42 38.38 31.23
CA VAL A 821 -2.13 36.97 30.93
C VAL A 821 -2.96 36.51 29.74
N THR A 822 -2.30 36.03 28.67
CA THR A 822 -2.95 35.56 27.44
C THR A 822 -2.97 34.05 27.30
N PHE A 823 -2.10 33.34 28.01
CA PHE A 823 -2.19 31.89 28.17
C PHE A 823 -1.59 31.47 29.52
N ALA A 824 -2.08 30.34 30.02
CA ALA A 824 -1.55 29.68 31.22
C ALA A 824 -1.35 28.19 30.94
N GLY A 825 -0.33 27.57 31.52
CA GLY A 825 -0.05 26.16 31.26
C GLY A 825 0.96 25.53 32.20
N VAL A 826 1.30 24.27 31.91
CA VAL A 826 2.33 23.48 32.60
C VAL A 826 3.38 23.02 31.61
N VAL A 827 4.64 23.02 32.03
CA VAL A 827 5.78 22.58 31.21
C VAL A 827 6.64 21.58 31.96
N SER A 828 7.10 20.54 31.26
CA SER A 828 8.03 19.55 31.81
C SER A 828 9.32 20.19 32.33
N ARG A 829 9.90 19.58 33.36
CA ARG A 829 11.16 20.04 34.00
C ARG A 829 12.33 20.18 33.05
N ARG A 830 12.40 19.31 32.04
CA ARG A 830 13.48 19.36 31.05
C ARG A 830 13.29 20.54 30.11
N ALA A 831 12.06 20.77 29.64
CA ALA A 831 11.76 21.89 28.76
C ALA A 831 11.86 23.23 29.51
N SER A 832 11.52 23.29 30.80
CA SER A 832 11.59 24.51 31.60
C SER A 832 13.00 25.10 31.75
N ARG A 833 14.05 24.27 31.60
CA ARG A 833 15.45 24.67 31.72
C ARG A 833 16.01 25.33 30.46
N SER A 834 15.27 25.31 29.35
CA SER A 834 15.71 25.86 28.06
C SER A 834 14.71 26.89 27.55
N GLN A 835 15.10 28.16 27.61
CA GLN A 835 14.30 29.27 27.09
C GLN A 835 13.97 29.09 25.60
N ALA A 836 14.92 28.61 24.79
CA ALA A 836 14.72 28.31 23.38
C ALA A 836 13.65 27.23 23.16
N THR A 837 13.72 26.13 23.93
CA THR A 837 12.72 25.04 23.86
C THR A 837 11.32 25.55 24.23
N LEU A 838 11.21 26.36 25.29
CA LEU A 838 9.95 26.97 25.70
C LEU A 838 9.36 27.88 24.62
N LYS A 839 10.17 28.78 24.05
CA LYS A 839 9.75 29.66 22.96
C LYS A 839 9.26 28.86 21.75
N GLN A 840 9.95 27.77 21.41
CA GLN A 840 9.56 26.91 20.30
C GLN A 840 8.22 26.21 20.56
N LEU A 841 8.06 25.59 21.75
CA LEU A 841 6.83 24.88 22.09
C LEU A 841 5.63 25.83 22.19
N LEU A 842 5.82 27.06 22.68
CA LEU A 842 4.75 28.05 22.86
C LEU A 842 4.50 28.95 21.64
N LYS A 843 5.31 28.84 20.57
CA LYS A 843 5.13 29.61 19.33
C LYS A 843 3.68 29.59 18.81
N PRO A 844 2.92 28.48 18.88
CA PRO A 844 1.54 28.46 18.40
C PRO A 844 0.52 29.28 19.22
N LEU A 845 0.87 29.73 20.43
CA LEU A 845 0.00 30.53 21.33
C LEU A 845 0.45 31.99 21.50
N ARG A 846 1.58 32.36 20.92
CA ARG A 846 2.13 33.72 20.95
C ARG A 846 1.70 34.46 19.70
#